data_AF-A0A8G1VMM6-F1
#
_entry.id   AF-A0A8G1VMM6-F1
#
_cell.length_a   1.000
_cell.length_b   1.000
_cell.length_c   1.000
_cell.angle_alpha   90.00
_cell.angle_beta   90.00
_cell.angle_gamma   90.00
#
_symmetry.space_group_name_H-M   'P 1'
#
loop_
_entity.id
_entity.type
_entity.pdbx_description
1 polymer ?
#
loop_
_entity_poly.entity_id
_entity_poly.type
_entity_poly.pdbx_seq_one_letter_code
_entity_poly.pdbx_strand_id
1 'polypeptide(L)'
;MATPAALPPLPFNPSRVRSYVLRLPLFTRLVLLAIIVFWLLELQTIWSVVQWGSVIPEEVGFGTMYRLNTYPFIHLGFFHAFLNILALTPLLERFEAEHGTLTAVALFIGPLSTLPAGIYILIEKFVLHRNTAVVGSSIWVFLLLGSEAIRTFKSNPYFSLGSTKIPTWTSPLFACALVSILVPNTSFLGHLCAILVGYLLGLGVLKIFVPPEKVLRWIEGKLNLLGRLPHYVSVDQKTYGRYGVLPTTTTGGERGTPMSFLGSSQRLAAIRKVRSNPHFLFVHLPHILSFICIVAGVVWLLLLPLNDYSRQTYISENALLPGQVHAYFSGSEQHIFRGYKKELEGVLEGQTAEGQEAWNDAFTPAYVAGAPHRREWVVSDKIQSILKATGLKVATQNYEYTSSGITHQGQNVYAIIQAPRGDATEAIVLVAAWKTVEDELNLTGVTLALTLARYFKRWSLWSKDIIFLFPPDSKAGTQAWIDAYHDMQPAFVQPLPLKSGALQGGLVIEYPFDHRFESLHILYDGVNGQLPNLDLFNTAISITGGQMGIGTNLQEMWDHDDSYEMRLQTIMRGMVKQGFGYATGPHSSFMPYHIDAITLQTKGEGWQDEMALGRTVESLCRSLNNLLEHLHQSFFFYLLMQTNRFVSIGTYLPSAMLIAGNFTIMAIALWLRTGYYPGSQQASKPTEKQVTTTTTTTEKHDDKQAPPAKADASNNIIERQLALPLTLVVSLHLLGLIPLYIFNNIPHQYYSTATYTSILANFILPLLLSATLSHTLTPHPQQYHLIKSFSLLILGLFLSTLATLNFSLSFMVGLLCAPLSFIHRINPQTTSRPLRYILSTLALALLNVLSPPVVLLAACWYFGADVETVLTQAAFGWDVWGVWTQVVVWCVWWPAWVAGCALVGFSLFSS
;
A
#
# COMPACT_ATOMS: atom_id res chain seq x y z
N MET A 1 26.82 26.29 -12.68
CA MET A 1 25.52 26.52 -12.02
C MET A 1 24.77 25.22 -12.05
N ALA A 2 24.57 24.59 -10.88
CA ALA A 2 23.88 23.31 -10.76
C ALA A 2 22.38 23.51 -11.04
N THR A 3 21.83 22.77 -12.00
CA THR A 3 20.39 22.61 -12.14
C THR A 3 19.88 21.82 -10.93
N PRO A 4 18.81 22.27 -10.26
CA PRO A 4 18.23 21.52 -9.14
C PRO A 4 17.72 20.17 -9.65
N ALA A 5 18.04 19.10 -8.92
CA ALA A 5 17.50 17.77 -9.15
C ALA A 5 15.97 17.84 -9.22
N ALA A 6 15.40 17.31 -10.29
CA ALA A 6 13.95 17.21 -10.42
C ALA A 6 13.43 16.33 -9.27
N LEU A 7 12.58 16.91 -8.42
CA LEU A 7 11.84 16.17 -7.41
C LEU A 7 11.12 14.99 -8.08
N PRO A 8 11.06 13.80 -7.46
CA PRO A 8 10.20 12.73 -7.93
C PRO A 8 8.76 13.27 -8.08
N PRO A 9 8.01 12.88 -9.12
CA PRO A 9 6.67 13.40 -9.32
C PRO A 9 5.85 13.09 -8.06
N LEU A 10 5.31 14.15 -7.45
CA LEU A 10 4.39 14.04 -6.32
C LEU A 10 3.34 12.95 -6.64
N PRO A 11 2.95 12.11 -5.67
CA PRO A 11 1.91 11.07 -5.86
C PRO A 11 0.56 11.69 -6.30
N PHE A 12 0.40 12.99 -6.10
CA PHE A 12 -0.64 13.79 -6.71
C PHE A 12 -0.08 14.49 -7.95
N ASN A 13 -0.19 13.84 -9.12
CA ASN A 13 0.09 14.54 -10.37
C ASN A 13 -1.09 15.47 -10.66
N PRO A 14 -0.96 16.81 -10.52
CA PRO A 14 -2.08 17.73 -10.74
C PRO A 14 -2.57 17.63 -12.18
N SER A 15 -1.71 17.20 -13.12
CA SER A 15 -2.10 16.94 -14.50
C SER A 15 -3.01 15.71 -14.64
N ARG A 16 -2.86 14.66 -13.80
CA ARG A 16 -3.77 13.50 -13.80
C ARG A 16 -5.12 13.83 -13.19
N VAL A 17 -5.16 14.57 -12.09
CA VAL A 17 -6.43 15.02 -11.48
C VAL A 17 -7.12 16.02 -12.38
N ARG A 18 -6.38 16.97 -12.96
CA ARG A 18 -6.89 17.86 -14.01
C ARG A 18 -7.40 17.05 -15.19
N SER A 19 -6.66 16.04 -15.66
CA SER A 19 -7.09 15.18 -16.78
C SER A 19 -8.36 14.41 -16.43
N TYR A 20 -8.47 13.85 -15.22
CA TYR A 20 -9.65 13.15 -14.74
C TYR A 20 -10.88 14.07 -14.67
N VAL A 21 -10.75 15.22 -14.01
CA VAL A 21 -11.82 16.23 -13.93
C VAL A 21 -12.22 16.75 -15.31
N LEU A 22 -11.25 16.94 -16.21
CA LEU A 22 -11.47 17.35 -17.60
C LEU A 22 -12.01 16.23 -18.49
N ARG A 23 -12.13 14.98 -18.01
CA ARG A 23 -12.71 13.85 -18.76
C ARG A 23 -14.11 13.47 -18.30
N LEU A 24 -14.60 14.01 -17.19
CA LEU A 24 -15.94 13.71 -16.66
C LEU A 24 -17.04 13.90 -17.72
N PRO A 25 -18.06 13.04 -17.79
CA PRO A 25 -19.23 13.23 -18.66
C PRO A 25 -20.02 14.52 -18.36
N LEU A 26 -20.75 15.03 -19.36
CA LEU A 26 -21.37 16.36 -19.32
C LEU A 26 -22.39 16.54 -18.17
N PHE A 27 -23.33 15.61 -17.98
CA PHE A 27 -24.35 15.75 -16.94
C PHE A 27 -23.73 15.68 -15.54
N THR A 28 -22.76 14.80 -15.33
CA THR A 28 -21.98 14.69 -14.10
C THR A 28 -21.31 16.04 -13.78
N ARG A 29 -20.66 16.68 -14.76
CA ARG A 29 -20.08 18.03 -14.56
C ARG A 29 -21.12 19.07 -14.18
N LEU A 30 -22.26 19.09 -14.88
CA LEU A 30 -23.32 20.07 -14.62
C LEU A 30 -23.91 19.90 -13.22
N VAL A 31 -24.05 18.66 -12.75
CA VAL A 31 -24.49 18.37 -11.38
C VAL A 31 -23.48 18.87 -10.36
N LEU A 32 -22.19 18.55 -10.53
CA LEU A 32 -21.14 19.00 -9.61
C LEU A 32 -21.04 20.53 -9.57
N LEU A 33 -21.12 21.17 -10.74
CA LEU A 33 -21.15 22.62 -10.85
C LEU A 33 -22.38 23.20 -10.14
N ALA A 34 -23.57 22.63 -10.35
CA ALA A 34 -24.78 23.10 -9.68
C ALA A 34 -24.69 23.00 -8.16
N ILE A 35 -24.13 21.91 -7.62
CA ILE A 35 -23.89 21.74 -6.18
C ILE A 35 -22.96 22.86 -5.67
N ILE A 36 -21.85 23.13 -6.38
CA ILE A 36 -20.89 24.18 -6.01
C ILE A 36 -21.55 25.56 -6.08
N VAL A 37 -22.32 25.84 -7.13
CA VAL A 37 -23.01 27.13 -7.32
C VAL A 37 -24.05 27.35 -6.23
N PHE A 38 -24.91 26.38 -5.93
CA PHE A 38 -25.91 26.52 -4.87
C PHE A 38 -25.27 26.60 -3.48
N TRP A 39 -24.16 25.90 -3.25
CA TRP A 39 -23.39 26.05 -2.02
C TRP A 39 -22.79 27.47 -1.88
N LEU A 40 -22.21 28.02 -2.95
CA LEU A 40 -21.72 29.41 -2.96
C LEU A 40 -22.86 30.43 -2.79
N LEU A 41 -24.01 30.19 -3.40
CA LEU A 41 -25.21 31.02 -3.25
C LEU A 41 -25.80 30.97 -1.83
N GLU A 42 -25.50 29.97 -1.00
CA GLU A 42 -25.92 29.99 0.40
C GLU A 42 -25.04 30.95 1.25
N LEU A 43 -23.91 31.44 0.73
CA LEU A 43 -23.06 32.40 1.44
C LEU A 43 -23.65 33.82 1.46
N GLN A 44 -24.62 34.14 0.61
CA GLN A 44 -25.32 35.43 0.66
C GLN A 44 -26.42 35.45 1.73
N THR A 45 -26.79 36.64 2.21
CA THR A 45 -27.70 36.85 3.34
C THR A 45 -29.09 37.38 2.95
N ILE A 46 -29.40 37.45 1.65
CA ILE A 46 -30.64 38.04 1.10
C ILE A 46 -31.81 37.05 1.23
N TRP A 47 -31.58 35.76 0.98
CA TRP A 47 -32.57 34.69 1.10
C TRP A 47 -31.87 33.35 1.35
N SER A 48 -32.51 32.39 2.02
CA SER A 48 -31.91 31.07 2.25
C SER A 48 -32.19 30.12 1.08
N VAL A 49 -31.13 29.68 0.42
CA VAL A 49 -31.16 28.66 -0.64
C VAL A 49 -31.51 27.30 -0.02
N VAL A 50 -31.02 27.04 1.19
CA VAL A 50 -31.40 25.86 1.99
C VAL A 50 -32.90 25.82 2.24
N GLN A 51 -33.50 26.92 2.67
CA GLN A 51 -34.94 26.98 2.91
C GLN A 51 -35.75 26.83 1.63
N TRP A 52 -35.29 27.36 0.50
CA TRP A 52 -35.99 27.26 -0.78
C TRP A 52 -35.94 25.87 -1.40
N GLY A 53 -34.77 25.24 -1.40
CA GLY A 53 -34.55 24.01 -2.16
C GLY A 53 -34.69 22.72 -1.34
N SER A 54 -34.86 22.79 -0.02
CA SER A 54 -35.04 21.62 0.83
C SER A 54 -36.41 20.95 0.67
N VAL A 55 -36.44 19.64 0.88
CA VAL A 55 -37.69 18.89 1.06
C VAL A 55 -38.13 19.05 2.51
N ILE A 56 -39.17 19.86 2.71
CA ILE A 56 -39.83 20.09 4.00
C ILE A 56 -41.28 19.58 3.86
N PRO A 57 -41.68 18.48 4.54
CA PRO A 57 -42.97 17.84 4.30
C PRO A 57 -44.22 18.74 4.39
N GLU A 58 -44.23 19.75 5.26
CA GLU A 58 -45.35 20.71 5.37
C GLU A 58 -45.35 21.76 4.25
N GLU A 59 -44.19 22.10 3.70
CA GLU A 59 -44.05 23.15 2.67
C GLU A 59 -44.14 22.62 1.24
N VAL A 60 -44.19 21.30 1.04
CA VAL A 60 -44.40 20.70 -0.28
C VAL A 60 -45.90 20.67 -0.61
N GLY A 61 -46.29 21.52 -1.56
CA GLY A 61 -47.61 21.58 -2.19
C GLY A 61 -47.49 21.82 -3.70
N PHE A 62 -48.61 22.07 -4.38
CA PHE A 62 -48.61 22.21 -5.86
C PHE A 62 -47.69 23.32 -6.38
N GLY A 63 -47.57 24.45 -5.66
CA GLY A 63 -46.69 25.56 -6.04
C GLY A 63 -45.20 25.36 -5.72
N THR A 64 -44.85 24.33 -4.94
CA THR A 64 -43.48 24.09 -4.44
C THR A 64 -42.96 22.69 -4.81
N MET A 65 -43.61 22.00 -5.75
CA MET A 65 -43.20 20.66 -6.18
C MET A 65 -41.77 20.57 -6.73
N TYR A 66 -41.19 21.70 -7.17
CA TYR A 66 -39.78 21.75 -7.58
C TYR A 66 -38.83 21.26 -6.47
N ARG A 67 -39.22 21.41 -5.20
CA ARG A 67 -38.48 20.91 -4.02
C ARG A 67 -38.20 19.42 -4.06
N LEU A 68 -39.02 18.64 -4.77
CA LEU A 68 -38.82 17.20 -4.95
C LEU A 68 -37.65 16.85 -5.89
N ASN A 69 -37.07 17.84 -6.57
CA ASN A 69 -35.94 17.66 -7.48
C ASN A 69 -34.76 18.60 -7.17
N THR A 70 -34.96 19.69 -6.44
CA THR A 70 -33.89 20.64 -6.11
C THR A 70 -33.06 20.23 -4.89
N TYR A 71 -33.64 19.52 -3.92
CA TYR A 71 -32.96 19.16 -2.66
C TYR A 71 -31.62 18.40 -2.77
N PRO A 72 -31.35 17.57 -3.80
CA PRO A 72 -30.04 16.90 -3.92
C PRO A 72 -28.91 17.90 -4.21
N PHE A 73 -29.21 19.06 -4.80
CA PHE A 73 -28.22 20.07 -5.12
C PHE A 73 -27.83 20.93 -3.92
N ILE A 74 -28.68 20.98 -2.90
CA ILE A 74 -28.57 21.90 -1.76
C ILE A 74 -27.84 21.23 -0.60
N HIS A 75 -26.97 21.97 0.10
CA HIS A 75 -26.11 21.41 1.15
C HIS A 75 -25.96 22.33 2.36
N LEU A 76 -25.87 21.73 3.54
CA LEU A 76 -25.60 22.41 4.81
C LEU A 76 -24.10 22.62 5.00
N GLY A 77 -23.55 23.66 4.39
CA GLY A 77 -22.16 24.07 4.54
C GLY A 77 -21.14 23.27 3.70
N PHE A 78 -19.88 23.71 3.78
CA PHE A 78 -18.79 23.25 2.90
C PHE A 78 -18.51 21.75 3.03
N PHE A 79 -18.33 21.24 4.24
CA PHE A 79 -17.93 19.84 4.45
C PHE A 79 -19.01 18.86 3.97
N HIS A 80 -20.29 19.21 4.12
CA HIS A 80 -21.39 18.39 3.61
C HIS A 80 -21.40 18.36 2.08
N ALA A 81 -21.22 19.51 1.42
CA ALA A 81 -21.10 19.59 -0.04
C ALA A 81 -19.87 18.83 -0.57
N PHE A 82 -18.71 19.02 0.06
CA PHE A 82 -17.44 18.40 -0.35
C PHE A 82 -17.49 16.87 -0.28
N LEU A 83 -17.94 16.29 0.85
CA LEU A 83 -18.02 14.84 1.00
C LEU A 83 -19.03 14.21 0.03
N ASN A 84 -20.15 14.87 -0.21
CA ASN A 84 -21.15 14.41 -1.16
C ASN A 84 -20.66 14.49 -2.62
N ILE A 85 -19.93 15.54 -3.00
CA ILE A 85 -19.27 15.64 -4.31
C ILE A 85 -18.29 14.47 -4.49
N LEU A 86 -17.44 14.23 -3.49
CA LEU A 86 -16.45 13.15 -3.53
C LEU A 86 -17.11 11.77 -3.69
N ALA A 87 -18.18 11.51 -2.94
CA ALA A 87 -18.89 10.23 -2.98
C ALA A 87 -19.75 10.04 -4.25
N LEU A 88 -20.36 11.11 -4.76
CA LEU A 88 -21.27 11.06 -5.90
C LEU A 88 -20.53 10.92 -7.24
N THR A 89 -19.41 11.61 -7.40
CA THR A 89 -18.68 11.72 -8.69
C THR A 89 -18.44 10.37 -9.37
N PRO A 90 -17.83 9.35 -8.73
CA PRO A 90 -17.54 8.08 -9.41
C PRO A 90 -18.80 7.27 -9.75
N LEU A 91 -19.87 7.41 -8.95
CA LEU A 91 -21.12 6.68 -9.16
C LEU A 91 -21.94 7.31 -10.30
N LEU A 92 -21.99 8.64 -10.35
CA LEU A 92 -22.76 9.38 -11.34
C LEU A 92 -22.10 9.35 -12.72
N GLU A 93 -20.77 9.48 -12.78
CA GLU A 93 -19.99 9.32 -14.01
C GLU A 93 -20.25 7.94 -14.64
N ARG A 94 -20.16 6.89 -13.83
CA ARG A 94 -20.41 5.52 -14.29
C ARG A 94 -21.83 5.34 -14.80
N PHE A 95 -22.82 5.90 -14.11
CA PHE A 95 -24.21 5.84 -14.53
C PHE A 95 -24.43 6.54 -15.89
N GLU A 96 -23.87 7.74 -16.06
CA GLU A 96 -23.98 8.52 -17.29
C GLU A 96 -23.28 7.83 -18.47
N ALA A 97 -22.09 7.25 -18.24
CA ALA A 97 -21.37 6.49 -19.26
C ALA A 97 -22.15 5.24 -19.73
N GLU A 98 -22.87 4.57 -18.81
CA GLU A 98 -23.66 3.36 -19.11
C GLU A 98 -24.99 3.67 -19.80
N HIS A 99 -25.68 4.76 -19.43
CA HIS A 99 -27.06 5.03 -19.86
C HIS A 99 -27.20 6.20 -20.85
N GLY A 100 -26.14 7.02 -21.02
CA GLY A 100 -26.13 8.23 -21.84
C GLY A 100 -26.62 9.48 -21.11
N THR A 101 -26.18 10.65 -21.58
CA THR A 101 -26.41 11.95 -20.91
C THR A 101 -27.89 12.32 -20.85
N LEU A 102 -28.68 12.18 -21.93
CA LEU A 102 -30.12 12.50 -21.91
C LEU A 102 -30.93 11.58 -20.99
N THR A 103 -30.57 10.29 -20.93
CA THR A 103 -31.21 9.35 -20.01
C THR A 103 -30.89 9.70 -18.56
N ALA A 104 -29.64 10.06 -18.27
CA ALA A 104 -29.24 10.50 -16.94
C ALA A 104 -30.00 11.76 -16.50
N VAL A 105 -30.10 12.77 -17.37
CA VAL A 105 -30.90 13.98 -17.12
C VAL A 105 -32.35 13.63 -16.82
N ALA A 106 -32.99 12.83 -17.68
CA ALA A 106 -34.41 12.49 -17.54
C ALA A 106 -34.72 11.74 -16.24
N LEU A 107 -33.82 10.84 -15.81
CA LEU A 107 -34.01 10.04 -14.61
C LEU A 107 -33.69 10.81 -13.32
N PHE A 108 -32.59 11.56 -13.29
CA PHE A 108 -32.14 12.27 -12.08
C PHE A 108 -32.89 13.58 -11.82
N ILE A 109 -33.31 14.31 -12.86
CA ILE A 109 -34.16 15.50 -12.72
C ILE A 109 -35.66 15.13 -12.65
N GLY A 110 -35.97 13.84 -12.55
CA GLY A 110 -37.33 13.33 -12.43
C GLY A 110 -37.43 12.21 -11.39
N PRO A 111 -37.73 10.96 -11.81
CA PRO A 111 -38.13 9.89 -10.90
C PRO A 111 -37.10 9.53 -9.84
N LEU A 112 -35.79 9.58 -10.12
CA LEU A 112 -34.76 9.19 -9.15
C LEU A 112 -34.55 10.22 -8.02
N SER A 113 -35.05 11.45 -8.18
CA SER A 113 -35.09 12.45 -7.10
C SER A 113 -36.48 12.55 -6.48
N THR A 114 -37.52 12.49 -7.32
CA THR A 114 -38.91 12.68 -6.94
C THR A 114 -39.44 11.49 -6.14
N LEU A 115 -39.12 10.25 -6.51
CA LEU A 115 -39.63 9.06 -5.80
C LEU A 115 -39.08 8.93 -4.38
N PRO A 116 -37.75 9.05 -4.12
CA PRO A 116 -37.25 9.03 -2.74
C PRO A 116 -37.87 10.14 -1.88
N ALA A 117 -38.01 11.35 -2.42
CA ALA A 117 -38.61 12.48 -1.71
C ALA A 117 -40.11 12.26 -1.44
N GLY A 118 -40.86 11.71 -2.40
CA GLY A 118 -42.28 11.40 -2.23
C GLY A 118 -42.53 10.33 -1.17
N ILE A 119 -41.73 9.25 -1.18
CA ILE A 119 -41.80 8.19 -0.15
C ILE A 119 -41.41 8.77 1.22
N TYR A 120 -40.37 9.60 1.27
CA TYR A 120 -39.96 10.29 2.49
C TYR A 120 -41.08 11.16 3.06
N ILE A 121 -41.73 12.01 2.26
CA ILE A 121 -42.86 12.84 2.70
C ILE A 121 -44.03 11.97 3.16
N LEU A 122 -44.34 10.90 2.43
CA LEU A 122 -45.42 9.98 2.81
C LEU A 122 -45.21 9.43 4.22
N ILE A 123 -44.00 8.97 4.52
CA ILE A 123 -43.67 8.39 5.82
C ILE A 123 -43.54 9.49 6.89
N GLU A 124 -42.75 10.53 6.63
CA GLU A 124 -42.44 11.56 7.63
C GLU A 124 -43.69 12.36 8.03
N LYS A 125 -44.52 12.76 7.05
CA LYS A 125 -45.72 13.57 7.28
C LYS A 125 -46.91 12.75 7.77
N PHE A 126 -47.24 11.67 7.06
CA PHE A 126 -48.52 10.97 7.29
C PHE A 126 -48.39 9.80 8.27
N VAL A 127 -47.20 9.21 8.42
CA VAL A 127 -46.98 8.11 9.39
C VAL A 127 -46.38 8.65 10.68
N LEU A 128 -45.29 9.40 10.59
CA LEU A 128 -44.52 9.87 11.76
C LEU A 128 -44.99 11.22 12.32
N HIS A 129 -45.83 11.96 11.60
CA HIS A 129 -46.35 13.28 11.98
C HIS A 129 -45.22 14.27 12.33
N ARG A 130 -44.16 14.27 11.52
CA ARG A 130 -42.97 15.12 11.67
C ARG A 130 -42.75 15.97 10.43
N ASN A 131 -41.94 17.02 10.58
CA ASN A 131 -41.62 17.96 9.52
C ASN A 131 -40.10 18.17 9.37
N THR A 132 -39.34 17.07 9.37
CA THR A 132 -37.88 17.14 9.27
C THR A 132 -37.43 17.47 7.85
N ALA A 133 -36.66 18.54 7.68
CA ALA A 133 -36.09 18.96 6.40
C ALA A 133 -34.96 18.02 5.94
N VAL A 134 -34.88 17.73 4.63
CA VAL A 134 -33.80 16.93 4.04
C VAL A 134 -33.17 17.64 2.84
N VAL A 135 -31.84 17.58 2.77
CA VAL A 135 -31.02 18.14 1.68
C VAL A 135 -29.79 17.26 1.43
N GLY A 136 -29.19 17.42 0.25
CA GLY A 136 -27.88 16.88 -0.08
C GLY A 136 -27.92 15.71 -1.06
N SER A 137 -26.88 15.59 -1.89
CA SER A 137 -26.82 14.57 -2.94
C SER A 137 -26.49 13.17 -2.43
N SER A 138 -26.30 13.00 -1.11
CA SER A 138 -26.20 11.70 -0.46
C SER A 138 -27.38 10.76 -0.77
N ILE A 139 -28.56 11.31 -1.07
CA ILE A 139 -29.70 10.51 -1.55
C ILE A 139 -29.41 9.84 -2.89
N TRP A 140 -28.75 10.51 -3.82
CA TRP A 140 -28.32 9.86 -5.08
C TRP A 140 -27.21 8.85 -4.87
N VAL A 141 -26.30 9.09 -3.92
CA VAL A 141 -25.26 8.12 -3.54
C VAL A 141 -25.88 6.82 -3.05
N PHE A 142 -26.78 6.89 -2.07
CA PHE A 142 -27.43 5.70 -1.50
C PHE A 142 -28.38 5.00 -2.49
N LEU A 143 -29.01 5.75 -3.39
CA LEU A 143 -29.81 5.19 -4.48
C LEU A 143 -28.94 4.39 -5.46
N LEU A 144 -27.82 4.96 -5.90
CA LEU A 144 -26.90 4.30 -6.83
C LEU A 144 -26.23 3.09 -6.19
N LEU A 145 -25.83 3.18 -4.91
CA LEU A 145 -25.34 2.04 -4.14
C LEU A 145 -26.39 0.94 -3.97
N GLY A 146 -27.66 1.32 -3.74
CA GLY A 146 -28.78 0.37 -3.69
C GLY A 146 -28.96 -0.40 -5.00
N SER A 147 -28.94 0.32 -6.13
CA SER A 147 -29.04 -0.27 -7.47
C SER A 147 -27.88 -1.23 -7.75
N GLU A 148 -26.66 -0.81 -7.46
CA GLU A 148 -25.47 -1.64 -7.68
C GLU A 148 -25.44 -2.85 -6.75
N ALA A 149 -25.91 -2.72 -5.50
CA ALA A 149 -25.99 -3.85 -4.58
C ALA A 149 -26.97 -4.94 -5.05
N ILE A 150 -28.08 -4.57 -5.69
CA ILE A 150 -28.99 -5.55 -6.31
C ILE A 150 -28.39 -6.18 -7.57
N ARG A 151 -27.74 -5.37 -8.42
CA ARG A 151 -27.01 -5.90 -9.59
C ARG A 151 -25.92 -6.88 -9.16
N THR A 152 -25.17 -6.53 -8.12
CA THR A 152 -24.14 -7.38 -7.52
C THR A 152 -24.74 -8.57 -6.81
N PHE A 153 -25.91 -8.47 -6.15
CA PHE A 153 -26.59 -9.62 -5.54
C PHE A 153 -27.00 -10.67 -6.58
N LYS A 154 -27.33 -10.26 -7.80
CA LYS A 154 -27.63 -11.20 -8.91
C LYS A 154 -26.42 -12.02 -9.35
N SER A 155 -25.20 -11.45 -9.28
CA SER A 155 -23.96 -12.16 -9.61
C SER A 155 -23.28 -12.80 -8.40
N ASN A 156 -23.39 -12.18 -7.23
CA ASN A 156 -22.74 -12.51 -5.97
C ASN A 156 -23.70 -12.27 -4.80
N PRO A 157 -24.55 -13.26 -4.47
CA PRO A 157 -25.65 -13.06 -3.54
C PRO A 157 -25.21 -12.86 -2.08
N TYR A 158 -24.00 -13.25 -1.69
CA TYR A 158 -23.53 -13.15 -0.31
C TYR A 158 -22.10 -12.64 -0.23
N PHE A 159 -21.79 -11.86 0.81
CA PHE A 159 -20.42 -11.67 1.30
C PHE A 159 -20.23 -12.47 2.59
N SER A 160 -19.11 -13.19 2.69
CA SER A 160 -18.80 -14.04 3.84
C SER A 160 -18.02 -13.27 4.90
N LEU A 161 -18.47 -13.37 6.15
CA LEU A 161 -17.77 -12.85 7.33
C LEU A 161 -17.60 -14.02 8.30
N GLY A 162 -16.45 -14.68 8.24
CA GLY A 162 -16.25 -16.00 8.85
C GLY A 162 -17.24 -17.03 8.28
N SER A 163 -18.01 -17.67 9.15
CA SER A 163 -19.07 -18.62 8.77
C SER A 163 -20.40 -17.97 8.39
N THR A 164 -20.56 -16.66 8.59
CA THR A 164 -21.84 -15.97 8.34
C THR A 164 -21.91 -15.44 6.91
N LYS A 165 -22.94 -15.87 6.16
CA LYS A 165 -23.25 -15.37 4.82
C LYS A 165 -24.23 -14.22 4.94
N ILE A 166 -23.75 -13.00 4.70
CA ILE A 166 -24.60 -11.81 4.74
C ILE A 166 -25.01 -11.50 3.30
N PRO A 167 -26.31 -11.36 2.98
CA PRO A 167 -26.73 -11.08 1.62
C PRO A 167 -26.16 -9.76 1.11
N THR A 168 -25.56 -9.75 -0.08
CA THR A 168 -24.88 -8.58 -0.65
C THR A 168 -25.80 -7.38 -0.84
N TRP A 169 -27.10 -7.61 -1.06
CA TRP A 169 -28.09 -6.54 -1.13
C TRP A 169 -28.18 -5.72 0.17
N THR A 170 -27.77 -6.26 1.33
CA THR A 170 -27.79 -5.55 2.62
C THR A 170 -26.62 -4.58 2.80
N SER A 171 -25.62 -4.57 1.91
CA SER A 171 -24.43 -3.70 2.04
C SER A 171 -24.76 -2.18 2.12
N PRO A 172 -25.73 -1.62 1.35
CA PRO A 172 -26.08 -0.21 1.47
C PRO A 172 -26.82 0.10 2.77
N LEU A 173 -27.54 -0.87 3.35
CA LEU A 173 -28.20 -0.71 4.65
C LEU A 173 -27.18 -0.61 5.78
N PHE A 174 -26.11 -1.42 5.71
CA PHE A 174 -24.99 -1.31 6.65
C PHE A 174 -24.29 0.05 6.51
N ALA A 175 -24.01 0.49 5.28
CA ALA A 175 -23.44 1.81 5.02
C ALA A 175 -24.35 2.95 5.54
N CYS A 176 -25.66 2.83 5.35
CA CYS A 176 -26.65 3.80 5.84
C CYS A 176 -26.66 3.88 7.38
N ALA A 177 -26.62 2.73 8.06
CA ALA A 177 -26.51 2.68 9.50
C ALA A 177 -25.19 3.32 9.99
N LEU A 178 -24.07 3.00 9.33
CA LEU A 178 -22.76 3.56 9.68
C LEU A 178 -22.72 5.08 9.48
N VAL A 179 -23.16 5.59 8.33
CA VAL A 179 -23.19 7.02 8.02
C VAL A 179 -24.11 7.76 9.00
N SER A 180 -25.26 7.18 9.35
CA SER A 180 -26.18 7.79 10.32
C SER A 180 -25.65 7.80 11.76
N ILE A 181 -24.64 6.97 12.06
CA ILE A 181 -23.93 6.97 13.34
C ILE A 181 -22.77 7.96 13.32
N LEU A 182 -22.00 8.02 12.23
CA LEU A 182 -20.75 8.77 12.14
C LEU A 182 -20.92 10.22 11.69
N VAL A 183 -21.93 10.53 10.87
CA VAL A 183 -22.14 11.85 10.27
C VAL A 183 -23.37 12.53 10.90
N PRO A 184 -23.18 13.57 11.74
CA PRO A 184 -24.28 14.27 12.37
C PRO A 184 -25.17 14.98 11.33
N ASN A 185 -26.46 15.16 11.65
CA ASN A 185 -27.45 15.84 10.81
C ASN A 185 -27.76 15.17 9.45
N THR A 186 -27.53 13.86 9.34
CA THR A 186 -27.97 13.06 8.18
C THR A 186 -29.35 12.43 8.42
N SER A 187 -30.18 12.36 7.36
CA SER A 187 -31.51 11.75 7.45
C SER A 187 -31.46 10.26 7.15
N PHE A 188 -31.42 9.45 8.21
CA PHE A 188 -31.48 7.97 8.11
C PHE A 188 -32.70 7.51 7.30
N LEU A 189 -33.87 8.12 7.52
CA LEU A 189 -35.09 7.79 6.78
C LEU A 189 -34.98 8.18 5.31
N GLY A 190 -34.42 9.35 5.01
CA GLY A 190 -34.18 9.79 3.63
C GLY A 190 -33.25 8.85 2.85
N HIS A 191 -32.18 8.38 3.50
CA HIS A 191 -31.28 7.39 2.92
C HIS A 191 -31.95 6.02 2.73
N LEU A 192 -32.81 5.59 3.65
CA LEU A 192 -33.56 4.35 3.51
C LEU A 192 -34.55 4.41 2.33
N CYS A 193 -35.25 5.53 2.15
CA CYS A 193 -36.10 5.78 0.98
C CYS A 193 -35.30 5.74 -0.33
N ALA A 194 -34.09 6.32 -0.32
CA ALA A 194 -33.18 6.29 -1.46
C ALA A 194 -32.74 4.86 -1.81
N ILE A 195 -32.36 4.06 -0.81
CA ILE A 195 -31.97 2.66 -0.98
C ILE A 195 -33.13 1.84 -1.55
N LEU A 196 -34.36 2.06 -1.06
CA LEU A 196 -35.55 1.38 -1.56
C LEU A 196 -35.76 1.66 -3.06
N VAL A 197 -35.68 2.93 -3.47
CA VAL A 197 -35.79 3.32 -4.90
C VAL A 197 -34.61 2.76 -5.70
N GLY A 198 -33.40 2.75 -5.13
CA GLY A 198 -32.23 2.10 -5.70
C GLY A 198 -32.44 0.60 -5.95
N TYR A 199 -33.07 -0.11 -5.01
CA TYR A 199 -33.41 -1.52 -5.20
C TYR A 199 -34.40 -1.73 -6.34
N LEU A 200 -35.43 -0.88 -6.43
CA LEU A 200 -36.38 -0.91 -7.56
C LEU A 200 -35.70 -0.64 -8.90
N LEU A 201 -34.70 0.27 -8.94
CA LEU A 201 -33.88 0.52 -10.12
C LEU A 201 -33.04 -0.71 -10.51
N GLY A 202 -32.35 -1.33 -9.55
CA GLY A 202 -31.51 -2.53 -9.79
C GLY A 202 -32.32 -3.78 -10.16
N LEU A 203 -33.57 -3.89 -9.67
CA LEU A 203 -34.52 -4.92 -10.10
C LEU A 203 -35.07 -4.67 -11.51
N GLY A 204 -34.94 -3.46 -12.05
CA GLY A 204 -35.41 -3.08 -13.37
C GLY A 204 -36.87 -2.60 -13.40
N VAL A 205 -37.50 -2.40 -12.23
CA VAL A 205 -38.89 -1.91 -12.12
C VAL A 205 -39.02 -0.48 -12.66
N LEU A 206 -38.00 0.35 -12.44
CA LEU A 206 -37.99 1.74 -12.91
C LEU A 206 -37.64 1.91 -14.41
N LYS A 207 -37.47 0.81 -15.16
CA LYS A 207 -37.25 0.87 -16.62
C LYS A 207 -38.39 1.57 -17.37
N ILE A 208 -39.61 1.57 -16.81
CA ILE A 208 -40.77 2.25 -17.39
C ILE A 208 -40.55 3.77 -17.54
N PHE A 209 -39.68 4.37 -16.73
CA PHE A 209 -39.36 5.79 -16.79
C PHE A 209 -38.20 6.12 -17.75
N VAL A 210 -37.55 5.12 -18.33
CA VAL A 210 -36.46 5.33 -19.29
C VAL A 210 -37.06 5.80 -20.61
N PRO A 211 -36.67 6.98 -21.14
CA PRO A 211 -37.20 7.47 -22.42
C PRO A 211 -36.88 6.49 -23.57
N PRO A 212 -37.79 6.28 -24.54
CA PRO A 212 -37.53 5.40 -25.67
C PRO A 212 -36.33 5.88 -26.49
N GLU A 213 -35.42 4.96 -26.85
CA GLU A 213 -34.19 5.28 -27.59
C GLU A 213 -34.47 5.99 -28.93
N LYS A 214 -35.59 5.68 -29.59
CA LYS A 214 -36.01 6.35 -30.83
C LYS A 214 -36.23 7.85 -30.63
N VAL A 215 -36.78 8.24 -29.49
CA VAL A 215 -37.00 9.66 -29.13
C VAL A 215 -35.67 10.32 -28.79
N LEU A 216 -34.82 9.63 -28.02
CA LEU A 216 -33.51 10.13 -27.66
C LEU A 216 -32.63 10.38 -28.89
N ARG A 217 -32.54 9.41 -29.82
CA ARG A 217 -31.83 9.57 -31.11
C ARG A 217 -32.41 10.69 -31.95
N TRP A 218 -33.74 10.85 -31.96
CA TRP A 218 -34.38 11.96 -32.67
C TRP A 218 -33.98 13.33 -32.10
N ILE A 219 -33.94 13.47 -30.77
CA ILE A 219 -33.47 14.70 -30.09
C ILE A 219 -31.98 14.95 -30.39
N GLU A 220 -31.14 13.92 -30.25
CA GLU A 220 -29.70 14.00 -30.50
C GLU A 220 -29.39 14.44 -31.92
N GLY A 221 -30.04 13.82 -32.91
CA GLY A 221 -29.88 14.15 -34.32
C GLY A 221 -30.43 15.53 -34.68
N LYS A 222 -31.60 15.91 -34.17
CA LYS A 222 -32.22 17.21 -34.47
C LYS A 222 -31.45 18.39 -33.89
N LEU A 223 -30.85 18.22 -32.70
CA LEU A 223 -30.10 19.29 -32.02
C LEU A 223 -28.59 19.22 -32.27
N ASN A 224 -28.10 18.18 -32.94
CA ASN A 224 -26.68 17.90 -33.16
C ASN A 224 -25.87 17.97 -31.84
N LEU A 225 -26.35 17.27 -30.80
CA LEU A 225 -25.79 17.39 -29.45
C LEU A 225 -24.34 16.91 -29.37
N LEU A 226 -23.99 15.82 -30.07
CA LEU A 226 -22.63 15.30 -30.17
C LEU A 226 -21.64 16.31 -30.74
N GLY A 227 -22.04 17.11 -31.73
CA GLY A 227 -21.19 18.13 -32.35
C GLY A 227 -21.14 19.45 -31.57
N ARG A 228 -22.13 19.74 -30.72
CA ARG A 228 -22.27 21.03 -30.03
C ARG A 228 -21.84 21.00 -28.56
N LEU A 229 -21.99 19.86 -27.89
CA LEU A 229 -21.75 19.74 -26.46
C LEU A 229 -20.53 18.85 -26.21
N PRO A 230 -19.41 19.42 -25.75
CA PRO A 230 -18.22 18.62 -25.46
C PRO A 230 -18.49 17.70 -24.26
N HIS A 231 -17.98 16.46 -24.31
CA HIS A 231 -18.16 15.42 -23.28
C HIS A 231 -19.61 14.93 -23.10
N TYR A 232 -20.47 15.19 -24.08
CA TYR A 232 -21.80 14.58 -24.17
C TYR A 232 -21.67 13.09 -24.52
N VAL A 233 -22.36 12.21 -23.78
CA VAL A 233 -22.41 10.76 -24.04
C VAL A 233 -23.69 10.45 -24.80
N SER A 234 -23.58 10.08 -26.07
CA SER A 234 -24.74 9.77 -26.90
C SER A 234 -25.32 8.39 -26.65
N VAL A 235 -26.55 8.17 -27.12
CA VAL A 235 -27.23 6.86 -27.08
C VAL A 235 -26.41 5.78 -27.79
N ASP A 236 -25.62 6.12 -28.80
CA ASP A 236 -24.82 5.17 -29.58
C ASP A 236 -23.38 5.01 -29.04
N GLN A 237 -22.91 5.93 -28.17
CA GLN A 237 -21.63 5.83 -27.46
C GLN A 237 -21.75 5.17 -26.07
N LYS A 238 -22.97 4.94 -25.58
CA LYS A 238 -23.20 4.29 -24.29
C LYS A 238 -22.54 2.91 -24.26
N THR A 239 -21.72 2.66 -23.25
CA THR A 239 -20.93 1.42 -23.19
C THR A 239 -21.80 0.31 -22.62
N TYR A 240 -22.54 -0.43 -23.46
CA TYR A 240 -23.13 -1.69 -23.02
C TYR A 240 -22.01 -2.73 -22.85
N GLY A 241 -21.60 -2.97 -21.60
CA GLY A 241 -20.86 -4.17 -21.23
C GLY A 241 -19.39 -4.24 -21.67
N ARG A 242 -18.58 -3.20 -21.45
CA ARG A 242 -17.11 -3.35 -21.45
C ARG A 242 -16.46 -2.43 -20.41
N TYR A 243 -15.81 -3.06 -19.43
CA TYR A 243 -15.06 -2.54 -18.28
C TYR A 243 -15.86 -2.18 -17.01
N GLY A 244 -15.54 -2.90 -15.92
CA GLY A 244 -16.00 -2.59 -14.57
C GLY A 244 -16.46 -3.78 -13.71
N VAL A 245 -16.21 -5.04 -14.09
CA VAL A 245 -16.36 -6.18 -13.17
C VAL A 245 -15.05 -6.31 -12.40
N LEU A 246 -15.03 -5.87 -11.13
CA LEU A 246 -14.07 -6.41 -10.16
C LEU A 246 -14.29 -7.93 -10.10
N PRO A 247 -13.22 -8.75 -10.11
CA PRO A 247 -13.33 -10.20 -10.23
C PRO A 247 -14.00 -10.75 -8.97
N THR A 248 -15.29 -11.01 -9.09
CA THR A 248 -16.05 -11.74 -8.10
C THR A 248 -16.17 -13.17 -8.60
N THR A 249 -15.34 -14.02 -8.02
CA THR A 249 -15.35 -15.46 -8.24
C THR A 249 -15.77 -16.07 -6.91
N THR A 250 -16.85 -16.83 -6.89
CA THR A 250 -16.86 -18.13 -6.20
C THR A 250 -18.10 -18.93 -6.56
N THR A 251 -17.83 -20.09 -7.14
CA THR A 251 -18.73 -21.22 -7.34
C THR A 251 -18.58 -22.20 -6.18
N GLY A 252 -19.67 -22.35 -5.42
CA GLY A 252 -20.30 -23.57 -4.88
C GLY A 252 -19.51 -24.74 -4.26
N GLY A 253 -20.02 -25.19 -3.09
CA GLY A 253 -19.89 -26.54 -2.53
C GLY A 253 -20.44 -26.62 -1.09
N GLU A 254 -21.48 -27.43 -0.85
CA GLU A 254 -22.41 -27.38 0.31
C GLU A 254 -22.16 -28.38 1.46
N ARG A 255 -22.80 -28.08 2.62
CA ARG A 255 -23.43 -28.91 3.71
C ARG A 255 -22.88 -28.55 5.11
N GLY A 256 -23.63 -28.26 6.18
CA GLY A 256 -25.06 -28.16 6.48
C GLY A 256 -25.35 -28.67 7.92
N THR A 257 -25.71 -27.80 8.88
CA THR A 257 -26.59 -28.01 10.09
C THR A 257 -26.57 -26.79 11.07
N PRO A 258 -27.61 -26.57 11.92
CA PRO A 258 -28.24 -25.25 12.04
C PRO A 258 -27.92 -24.41 13.29
N MET A 259 -28.09 -23.10 13.13
CA MET A 259 -28.14 -22.06 14.17
C MET A 259 -29.40 -22.16 15.05
N SER A 260 -29.23 -21.81 16.33
CA SER A 260 -30.30 -21.35 17.22
C SER A 260 -30.32 -19.80 17.25
N PHE A 261 -31.46 -19.24 16.86
CA PHE A 261 -31.81 -17.82 16.83
C PHE A 261 -32.16 -17.31 18.24
N LEU A 262 -31.66 -16.14 18.67
CA LEU A 262 -32.28 -15.40 19.79
C LEU A 262 -32.07 -13.87 19.69
N GLY A 263 -33.19 -13.14 19.58
CA GLY A 263 -33.42 -11.82 20.19
C GLY A 263 -33.01 -10.54 19.44
N SER A 264 -33.85 -10.04 18.53
CA SER A 264 -33.69 -8.77 17.78
C SER A 264 -34.15 -7.50 18.52
N SER A 265 -34.86 -7.62 19.64
CA SER A 265 -35.49 -6.49 20.34
C SER A 265 -34.59 -5.79 21.38
N GLN A 266 -33.54 -6.45 21.90
CA GLN A 266 -32.56 -5.82 22.81
C GLN A 266 -31.54 -4.91 22.09
N ARG A 267 -31.27 -5.15 20.79
CA ARG A 267 -30.25 -4.40 20.04
C ARG A 267 -30.64 -2.94 19.77
N LEU A 268 -31.92 -2.65 19.52
CA LEU A 268 -32.40 -1.29 19.26
C LEU A 268 -32.35 -0.39 20.52
N ALA A 269 -32.60 -0.95 21.71
CA ALA A 269 -32.45 -0.23 22.97
C ALA A 269 -30.97 0.04 23.31
N ALA A 270 -30.08 -0.92 23.03
CA ALA A 270 -28.64 -0.76 23.21
C ALA A 270 -28.06 0.33 22.29
N ILE A 271 -28.45 0.34 21.01
CA ILE A 271 -28.01 1.34 20.01
C ILE A 271 -28.44 2.76 20.41
N ARG A 272 -29.66 2.92 20.93
CA ARG A 272 -30.17 4.24 21.41
C ARG A 272 -29.43 4.71 22.67
N LYS A 273 -29.09 3.78 23.57
CA LYS A 273 -28.35 4.05 24.82
C LYS A 273 -26.87 4.39 24.58
N VAL A 274 -26.27 3.81 23.53
CA VAL A 274 -24.91 4.15 23.06
C VAL A 274 -24.86 5.55 22.46
N ARG A 275 -25.89 5.95 21.68
CA ARG A 275 -26.00 7.32 21.13
C ARG A 275 -26.19 8.40 22.20
N SER A 276 -26.84 8.09 23.32
CA SER A 276 -27.05 9.03 24.42
C SER A 276 -25.85 9.18 25.37
N ASN A 277 -24.78 8.39 25.19
CA ASN A 277 -23.59 8.46 26.05
C ASN A 277 -22.35 8.93 25.25
N PRO A 278 -22.13 10.26 25.14
CA PRO A 278 -20.99 10.80 24.40
C PRO A 278 -19.65 10.32 24.99
N HIS A 279 -19.58 10.07 26.30
CA HIS A 279 -18.35 9.54 26.92
C HIS A 279 -18.02 8.13 26.42
N PHE A 280 -19.00 7.23 26.30
CA PHE A 280 -18.76 5.90 25.74
C PHE A 280 -18.30 5.96 24.27
N LEU A 281 -18.96 6.81 23.47
CA LEU A 281 -18.66 6.98 22.04
C LEU A 281 -17.26 7.55 21.78
N PHE A 282 -16.80 8.52 22.57
CA PHE A 282 -15.52 9.20 22.33
C PHE A 282 -14.36 8.64 23.16
N VAL A 283 -14.62 7.89 24.23
CA VAL A 283 -13.57 7.37 25.13
C VAL A 283 -13.40 5.87 25.01
N HIS A 284 -14.46 5.06 25.02
CA HIS A 284 -14.31 3.59 25.09
C HIS A 284 -14.39 2.90 23.73
N LEU A 285 -15.36 3.30 22.90
CA LEU A 285 -15.59 2.68 21.59
C LEU A 285 -14.36 2.73 20.66
N PRO A 286 -13.59 3.83 20.57
CA PRO A 286 -12.44 3.90 19.67
C PRO A 286 -11.29 2.97 20.08
N HIS A 287 -11.07 2.78 21.38
CA HIS A 287 -10.06 1.85 21.89
C HIS A 287 -10.43 0.41 21.59
N ILE A 288 -11.70 0.05 21.79
CA ILE A 288 -12.21 -1.29 21.47
C ILE A 288 -12.10 -1.53 19.96
N LEU A 289 -12.52 -0.57 19.14
CA LEU A 289 -12.47 -0.68 17.68
C LEU A 289 -11.02 -0.79 17.18
N SER A 290 -10.12 0.05 17.69
CA SER A 290 -8.68 -0.01 17.38
C SER A 290 -8.08 -1.38 17.75
N PHE A 291 -8.39 -1.90 18.94
CA PHE A 291 -7.95 -3.23 19.36
C PHE A 291 -8.50 -4.35 18.46
N ILE A 292 -9.80 -4.31 18.14
CA ILE A 292 -10.42 -5.26 17.23
C ILE A 292 -9.77 -5.19 15.85
N CYS A 293 -9.46 -4.00 15.33
CA CYS A 293 -8.78 -3.84 14.05
C CYS A 293 -7.40 -4.51 14.04
N ILE A 294 -6.60 -4.35 15.10
CA ILE A 294 -5.28 -5.00 15.21
C ILE A 294 -5.43 -6.52 15.26
N VAL A 295 -6.29 -7.04 16.15
CA VAL A 295 -6.51 -8.48 16.30
C VAL A 295 -7.08 -9.09 15.02
N ALA A 296 -8.07 -8.44 14.41
CA ALA A 296 -8.64 -8.88 13.13
C ALA A 296 -7.59 -8.87 12.02
N GLY A 297 -6.71 -7.87 11.96
CA GLY A 297 -5.61 -7.82 11.00
C GLY A 297 -4.65 -9.00 11.15
N VAL A 298 -4.23 -9.33 12.38
CA VAL A 298 -3.36 -10.49 12.66
C VAL A 298 -4.05 -11.81 12.34
N VAL A 299 -5.28 -11.99 12.80
CA VAL A 299 -6.08 -13.20 12.52
C VAL A 299 -6.28 -13.37 11.01
N TRP A 300 -6.50 -12.27 10.27
CA TRP A 300 -6.64 -12.33 8.82
C TRP A 300 -5.40 -12.89 8.13
N LEU A 301 -4.19 -12.51 8.57
CA LEU A 301 -2.94 -13.08 8.05
C LEU A 301 -2.88 -14.59 8.31
N LEU A 302 -3.24 -15.02 9.51
CA LEU A 302 -3.24 -16.44 9.89
C LEU A 302 -4.29 -17.28 9.14
N LEU A 303 -5.31 -16.66 8.54
CA LEU A 303 -6.29 -17.35 7.70
C LEU A 303 -5.81 -17.58 6.27
N LEU A 304 -4.84 -16.79 5.78
CA LEU A 304 -4.37 -16.84 4.39
C LEU A 304 -3.84 -18.22 3.93
N PRO A 305 -3.12 -19.01 4.76
CA PRO A 305 -2.61 -20.32 4.34
C PRO A 305 -3.70 -21.38 4.09
N LEU A 306 -4.95 -21.11 4.50
CA LEU A 306 -6.06 -22.03 4.28
C LEU A 306 -6.41 -22.15 2.79
N ASN A 307 -6.93 -23.31 2.39
CA ASN A 307 -7.29 -23.60 1.00
C ASN A 307 -8.34 -22.62 0.44
N ASP A 308 -9.25 -22.12 1.27
CA ASP A 308 -10.35 -21.24 0.84
C ASP A 308 -9.89 -19.81 0.48
N TYR A 309 -8.74 -19.38 1.01
CA TYR A 309 -8.18 -18.04 0.80
C TYR A 309 -6.98 -18.04 -0.16
N SER A 310 -6.65 -19.20 -0.72
CA SER A 310 -5.52 -19.40 -1.62
C SER A 310 -5.98 -19.94 -2.97
N ARG A 311 -5.20 -19.67 -4.02
CA ARG A 311 -5.48 -20.12 -5.39
C ARG A 311 -4.31 -20.91 -5.93
N GLN A 312 -4.61 -21.90 -6.76
CA GLN A 312 -3.60 -22.54 -7.58
C GLN A 312 -3.05 -21.51 -8.59
N THR A 313 -1.75 -21.56 -8.85
CA THR A 313 -1.13 -20.74 -9.87
C THR A 313 -1.57 -21.21 -11.25
N TYR A 314 -1.64 -20.28 -12.20
CA TYR A 314 -1.98 -20.53 -13.59
C TYR A 314 -1.28 -19.49 -14.45
N ILE A 315 -1.11 -19.78 -15.74
CA ILE A 315 -0.49 -18.86 -16.69
C ILE A 315 -1.62 -18.14 -17.41
N SER A 316 -1.67 -16.81 -17.24
CA SER A 316 -2.70 -15.97 -17.86
C SER A 316 -2.34 -15.56 -19.29
N GLU A 317 -1.05 -15.39 -19.56
CA GLU A 317 -0.52 -14.99 -20.86
C GLU A 317 -0.36 -16.21 -21.79
N ASN A 318 -1.26 -16.29 -22.76
CA ASN A 318 -1.27 -17.40 -23.72
C ASN A 318 -0.03 -17.37 -24.62
N ALA A 319 0.60 -16.22 -24.85
CA ALA A 319 1.77 -16.11 -25.72
C ALA A 319 3.02 -16.82 -25.15
N LEU A 320 3.08 -17.04 -23.83
CA LEU A 320 4.24 -17.66 -23.19
C LEU A 320 4.44 -19.13 -23.62
N LEU A 321 3.35 -19.85 -23.93
CA LEU A 321 3.36 -21.23 -24.43
C LEU A 321 4.44 -22.11 -23.74
N PRO A 322 4.41 -22.20 -22.39
CA PRO A 322 5.47 -22.83 -21.60
C PRO A 322 5.72 -24.27 -22.05
N GLY A 323 6.97 -24.60 -22.37
CA GLY A 323 7.38 -25.95 -22.69
C GLY A 323 6.76 -26.58 -23.94
N GLN A 324 6.11 -25.78 -24.81
CA GLN A 324 5.53 -26.30 -26.07
C GLN A 324 6.57 -26.63 -27.15
N VAL A 325 7.80 -26.14 -27.00
CA VAL A 325 8.89 -26.37 -27.96
C VAL A 325 9.96 -27.26 -27.33
N HIS A 326 10.43 -28.25 -28.08
CA HIS A 326 11.56 -29.07 -27.66
C HIS A 326 12.83 -28.22 -27.55
N ALA A 327 13.51 -28.30 -26.40
CA ALA A 327 14.85 -27.78 -26.21
C ALA A 327 15.88 -28.78 -26.75
N TYR A 328 16.84 -28.31 -27.53
CA TYR A 328 17.84 -29.15 -28.20
C TYR A 328 19.24 -29.03 -27.58
N PHE A 329 19.42 -28.14 -26.59
CA PHE A 329 20.66 -28.03 -25.83
C PHE A 329 21.01 -29.36 -25.17
N SER A 330 22.04 -30.05 -25.68
CA SER A 330 22.36 -31.43 -25.30
C SER A 330 23.81 -31.79 -25.64
N GLY A 331 24.16 -33.09 -25.59
CA GLY A 331 25.51 -33.64 -25.44
C GLY A 331 26.65 -33.00 -26.26
N SER A 332 26.43 -32.53 -27.50
CA SER A 332 27.49 -31.82 -28.24
C SER A 332 27.93 -30.53 -27.55
N GLU A 333 26.99 -29.82 -26.92
CA GLU A 333 27.28 -28.60 -26.14
C GLU A 333 27.94 -28.93 -24.79
N GLN A 334 27.78 -30.15 -24.27
CA GLN A 334 28.48 -30.58 -23.05
C GLN A 334 30.00 -30.61 -23.23
N HIS A 335 30.49 -30.97 -24.41
CA HIS A 335 31.92 -30.91 -24.71
C HIS A 335 32.45 -29.48 -24.75
N ILE A 336 31.67 -28.56 -25.31
CA ILE A 336 32.00 -27.13 -25.36
C ILE A 336 32.00 -26.54 -23.95
N PHE A 337 30.98 -26.87 -23.16
CA PHE A 337 30.88 -26.50 -21.76
C PHE A 337 32.14 -26.93 -20.98
N ARG A 338 32.54 -28.20 -21.08
CA ARG A 338 33.75 -28.70 -20.40
C ARG A 338 35.03 -28.00 -20.88
N GLY A 339 35.10 -27.65 -22.17
CA GLY A 339 36.22 -26.89 -22.73
C GLY A 339 36.32 -25.49 -22.12
N TYR A 340 35.22 -24.73 -22.14
CA TYR A 340 35.16 -23.40 -21.54
C TYR A 340 35.39 -23.43 -20.03
N LYS A 341 34.88 -24.45 -19.34
CA LYS A 341 35.12 -24.65 -17.91
C LYS A 341 36.62 -24.76 -17.62
N LYS A 342 37.32 -25.67 -18.31
CA LYS A 342 38.77 -25.84 -18.17
C LYS A 342 39.57 -24.58 -18.50
N GLU A 343 39.13 -23.82 -19.50
CA GLU A 343 39.76 -22.54 -19.84
C GLU A 343 39.63 -21.50 -18.74
N LEU A 344 38.49 -21.46 -18.03
CA LEU A 344 38.27 -20.56 -16.90
C LEU A 344 38.97 -21.08 -15.62
N GLU A 345 38.98 -22.39 -15.38
CA GLU A 345 39.74 -23.03 -14.31
C GLU A 345 41.24 -22.78 -14.46
N GLY A 346 41.79 -22.88 -15.67
CA GLY A 346 43.20 -22.58 -15.91
C GLY A 346 43.59 -21.14 -15.58
N VAL A 347 42.67 -20.17 -15.73
CA VAL A 347 42.88 -18.78 -15.30
C VAL A 347 42.91 -18.67 -13.77
N LEU A 348 42.10 -19.47 -13.08
CA LEU A 348 42.09 -19.53 -11.61
C LEU A 348 43.35 -20.20 -11.06
N GLU A 349 43.74 -21.35 -11.62
CA GLU A 349 44.89 -22.15 -11.17
C GLU A 349 46.25 -21.47 -11.44
N GLY A 350 46.41 -20.86 -12.62
CA GLY A 350 47.63 -20.14 -13.00
C GLY A 350 47.96 -18.97 -12.05
N GLN A 351 46.94 -18.41 -11.38
CA GLN A 351 47.10 -17.34 -10.40
C GLN A 351 47.39 -17.84 -8.97
N THR A 352 47.01 -19.07 -8.62
CA THR A 352 47.42 -19.70 -7.34
C THR A 352 48.90 -20.07 -7.34
N ALA A 353 49.44 -20.53 -8.47
CA ALA A 353 50.85 -20.93 -8.59
C ALA A 353 51.83 -19.75 -8.52
N GLU A 354 51.50 -18.58 -9.09
CA GLU A 354 52.31 -17.36 -8.96
C GLU A 354 52.14 -16.65 -7.60
N GLY A 355 51.11 -17.02 -6.82
CA GLY A 355 50.82 -16.40 -5.52
C GLY A 355 51.41 -17.13 -4.32
N GLN A 356 51.93 -18.35 -4.47
CA GLN A 356 52.29 -19.22 -3.36
C GLN A 356 53.59 -18.84 -2.62
N GLU A 357 54.35 -17.86 -3.12
CA GLU A 357 55.49 -17.28 -2.38
C GLU A 357 55.08 -16.20 -1.34
N ALA A 358 53.79 -15.85 -1.22
CA ALA A 358 53.33 -14.77 -0.33
C ALA A 358 52.34 -15.17 0.79
N TRP A 359 52.00 -16.45 0.95
CA TRP A 359 50.95 -16.90 1.89
C TRP A 359 51.48 -17.60 3.14
N ASN A 360 52.14 -16.85 4.03
CA ASN A 360 52.41 -17.35 5.39
C ASN A 360 51.97 -16.42 6.54
N ASP A 361 51.27 -15.31 6.29
CA ASP A 361 50.76 -14.47 7.38
C ASP A 361 49.36 -13.92 7.12
N ALA A 362 48.53 -13.97 8.17
CA ALA A 362 47.22 -13.33 8.39
C ALA A 362 45.96 -14.04 7.86
N PHE A 363 45.37 -14.83 8.77
CA PHE A 363 43.94 -15.17 8.80
C PHE A 363 43.14 -13.87 9.03
N THR A 364 42.66 -13.25 7.96
CA THR A 364 41.77 -12.07 8.01
C THR A 364 40.69 -12.19 6.92
N PRO A 365 39.41 -11.94 7.21
CA PRO A 365 38.35 -11.96 6.21
C PRO A 365 38.60 -10.93 5.11
N ALA A 366 38.26 -11.29 3.87
CA ALA A 366 38.52 -10.53 2.64
C ALA A 366 37.69 -9.24 2.51
N TYR A 367 37.94 -8.28 3.41
CA TYR A 367 37.25 -6.98 3.44
C TYR A 367 38.17 -5.79 3.74
N VAL A 368 39.45 -5.89 3.34
CA VAL A 368 40.41 -4.80 3.47
C VAL A 368 40.71 -4.19 2.10
N ALA A 369 40.38 -2.91 1.97
CA ALA A 369 40.68 -2.08 0.82
C ALA A 369 42.19 -2.07 0.52
N GLY A 370 42.57 -2.40 -0.73
CA GLY A 370 43.90 -2.12 -1.25
C GLY A 370 44.69 -3.27 -1.90
N ALA A 371 44.22 -4.52 -1.89
CA ALA A 371 44.84 -5.58 -2.69
C ALA A 371 44.41 -5.44 -4.18
N PRO A 372 45.33 -5.55 -5.16
CA PRO A 372 45.01 -5.22 -6.54
C PRO A 372 44.00 -6.23 -7.12
N HIS A 373 42.89 -5.72 -7.67
CA HIS A 373 41.82 -6.40 -8.43
C HIS A 373 42.29 -7.14 -9.71
N ARG A 374 43.52 -7.64 -9.73
CA ARG A 374 44.14 -8.29 -10.88
C ARG A 374 43.40 -9.58 -11.27
N ARG A 375 42.77 -10.28 -10.32
CA ARG A 375 42.02 -11.52 -10.60
C ARG A 375 40.76 -11.27 -11.44
N GLU A 376 39.94 -10.31 -11.04
CA GLU A 376 38.66 -10.00 -11.69
C GLU A 376 38.86 -9.48 -13.12
N TRP A 377 39.85 -8.61 -13.35
CA TRP A 377 40.14 -8.11 -14.68
C TRP A 377 40.64 -9.20 -15.64
N VAL A 378 41.46 -10.14 -15.17
CA VAL A 378 41.93 -11.25 -16.02
C VAL A 378 40.78 -12.20 -16.37
N VAL A 379 39.85 -12.47 -15.44
CA VAL A 379 38.64 -13.25 -15.73
C VAL A 379 37.76 -12.51 -16.74
N SER A 380 37.54 -11.20 -16.55
CA SER A 380 36.80 -10.37 -17.51
C SER A 380 37.43 -10.40 -18.91
N ASP A 381 38.76 -10.30 -19.01
CA ASP A 381 39.47 -10.41 -20.29
C ASP A 381 39.31 -11.80 -20.93
N LYS A 382 39.35 -12.87 -20.12
CA LYS A 382 39.12 -14.23 -20.61
C LYS A 382 37.70 -14.41 -21.14
N ILE A 383 36.68 -13.98 -20.40
CA ILE A 383 35.27 -14.02 -20.82
C ILE A 383 35.08 -13.23 -22.12
N GLN A 384 35.66 -12.02 -22.21
CA GLN A 384 35.64 -11.23 -23.44
C GLN A 384 36.27 -11.97 -24.62
N SER A 385 37.42 -12.63 -24.41
CA SER A 385 38.12 -13.36 -25.46
C SER A 385 37.28 -14.52 -26.00
N ILE A 386 36.60 -15.27 -25.13
CA ILE A 386 35.71 -16.38 -25.50
C ILE A 386 34.52 -15.84 -26.31
N LEU A 387 33.85 -14.80 -25.83
CA LEU A 387 32.69 -14.20 -26.52
C LEU A 387 33.08 -13.62 -27.88
N LYS A 388 34.22 -12.93 -27.99
CA LYS A 388 34.75 -12.42 -29.28
C LYS A 388 35.08 -13.56 -30.23
N ALA A 389 35.68 -14.65 -29.75
CA ALA A 389 35.98 -15.84 -30.57
C ALA A 389 34.71 -16.53 -31.11
N THR A 390 33.56 -16.37 -30.42
CA THR A 390 32.25 -16.83 -30.94
C THR A 390 31.61 -15.89 -31.96
N GLY A 391 32.23 -14.73 -32.24
CA GLY A 391 31.73 -13.75 -33.20
C GLY A 391 30.64 -12.82 -32.64
N LEU A 392 30.56 -12.67 -31.32
CA LEU A 392 29.61 -11.76 -30.67
C LEU A 392 30.18 -10.34 -30.52
N LYS A 393 29.29 -9.35 -30.51
CA LYS A 393 29.63 -7.98 -30.13
C LYS A 393 29.75 -7.92 -28.62
N VAL A 394 30.94 -7.59 -28.12
CA VAL A 394 31.27 -7.60 -26.69
C VAL A 394 31.63 -6.18 -26.24
N ALA A 395 31.17 -5.82 -25.05
CA ALA A 395 31.51 -4.58 -24.38
C ALA A 395 31.80 -4.82 -22.89
N THR A 396 32.46 -3.84 -22.29
CA THR A 396 32.72 -3.80 -20.85
C THR A 396 32.25 -2.48 -20.25
N GLN A 397 32.02 -2.48 -18.95
CA GLN A 397 31.64 -1.32 -18.18
C GLN A 397 32.31 -1.36 -16.82
N ASN A 398 33.12 -0.35 -16.50
CA ASN A 398 33.65 -0.19 -15.16
C ASN A 398 32.66 0.58 -14.27
N TYR A 399 32.61 0.21 -13.00
CA TYR A 399 31.80 0.91 -12.01
C TYR A 399 32.51 0.98 -10.66
N GLU A 400 32.14 1.99 -9.90
CA GLU A 400 32.56 2.18 -8.51
C GLU A 400 31.40 2.76 -7.70
N TYR A 401 31.03 2.09 -6.61
CA TYR A 401 30.11 2.58 -5.59
C TYR A 401 30.84 2.67 -4.26
N THR A 402 30.61 3.74 -3.49
CA THR A 402 31.12 3.84 -2.13
C THR A 402 29.95 3.98 -1.18
N SER A 403 29.84 3.08 -0.21
CA SER A 403 28.84 3.12 0.86
C SER A 403 29.49 2.74 2.18
N SER A 404 29.17 3.46 3.26
CA SER A 404 29.66 3.14 4.62
C SER A 404 31.19 3.02 4.74
N GLY A 405 31.93 3.79 3.94
CA GLY A 405 33.40 3.73 3.86
C GLY A 405 33.96 2.50 3.14
N ILE A 406 33.11 1.74 2.44
CA ILE A 406 33.48 0.55 1.66
C ILE A 406 33.26 0.88 0.18
N THR A 407 34.31 0.66 -0.60
CA THR A 407 34.27 0.88 -2.05
C THR A 407 34.07 -0.46 -2.77
N HIS A 408 32.97 -0.57 -3.50
CA HIS A 408 32.62 -1.68 -4.38
C HIS A 408 32.94 -1.28 -5.81
N GLN A 409 33.95 -1.92 -6.40
CA GLN A 409 34.36 -1.64 -7.78
C GLN A 409 34.46 -2.93 -8.58
N GLY A 410 34.23 -2.82 -9.89
CA GLY A 410 34.26 -3.98 -10.77
C GLY A 410 34.18 -3.60 -12.25
N GLN A 411 34.31 -4.62 -13.11
CA GLN A 411 34.12 -4.49 -14.55
C GLN A 411 33.12 -5.53 -15.02
N ASN A 412 31.93 -5.07 -15.43
CA ASN A 412 30.94 -5.90 -16.08
C ASN A 412 31.40 -6.24 -17.50
N VAL A 413 31.22 -7.49 -17.93
CA VAL A 413 31.37 -7.92 -19.32
C VAL A 413 30.02 -8.31 -19.86
N TYR A 414 29.67 -7.87 -21.07
CA TYR A 414 28.42 -8.30 -21.71
C TYR A 414 28.56 -8.42 -23.22
N ALA A 415 27.69 -9.24 -23.80
CA ALA A 415 27.63 -9.47 -25.23
C ALA A 415 26.18 -9.47 -25.74
N ILE A 416 25.98 -9.04 -26.98
CA ILE A 416 24.65 -8.94 -27.60
C ILE A 416 24.57 -9.87 -28.81
N ILE A 417 23.55 -10.73 -28.80
CA ILE A 417 23.08 -11.48 -29.97
C ILE A 417 21.95 -10.67 -30.60
N GLN A 418 22.18 -10.16 -31.81
CA GLN A 418 21.13 -9.52 -32.59
C GLN A 418 20.15 -10.57 -33.13
N ALA A 419 18.86 -10.34 -32.94
CA ALA A 419 17.78 -11.21 -33.36
C ALA A 419 17.75 -11.39 -34.89
N PRO A 420 17.83 -12.63 -35.42
CA PRO A 420 17.74 -12.86 -36.86
C PRO A 420 16.35 -12.53 -37.45
N ARG A 421 15.30 -12.55 -36.63
CA ARG A 421 13.91 -12.28 -37.02
C ARG A 421 13.33 -11.00 -36.40
N GLY A 422 14.15 -10.26 -35.66
CA GLY A 422 13.75 -9.03 -34.97
C GLY A 422 14.33 -7.78 -35.62
N ASP A 423 13.76 -6.64 -35.28
CA ASP A 423 14.24 -5.30 -35.66
C ASP A 423 15.15 -4.66 -34.59
N ALA A 424 15.61 -5.46 -33.61
CA ALA A 424 16.42 -5.03 -32.46
C ALA A 424 15.74 -3.98 -31.54
N THR A 425 14.41 -3.90 -31.56
CA THR A 425 13.64 -3.00 -30.68
C THR A 425 13.34 -3.57 -29.30
N GLU A 426 13.51 -4.88 -29.13
CA GLU A 426 13.25 -5.61 -27.88
C GLU A 426 14.41 -6.56 -27.57
N ALA A 427 14.67 -6.78 -26.28
CA ALA A 427 15.75 -7.63 -25.81
C ALA A 427 15.37 -8.46 -24.59
N ILE A 428 16.00 -9.62 -24.44
CA ILE A 428 15.98 -10.48 -23.25
C ILE A 428 17.39 -10.47 -22.65
N VAL A 429 17.49 -10.40 -21.32
CA VAL A 429 18.79 -10.43 -20.63
C VAL A 429 18.99 -11.73 -19.88
N LEU A 430 20.17 -12.33 -20.07
CA LEU A 430 20.66 -13.48 -19.34
C LEU A 430 21.85 -13.05 -18.49
N VAL A 431 21.75 -13.22 -17.18
CA VAL A 431 22.79 -12.82 -16.23
C VAL A 431 23.43 -14.05 -15.62
N ALA A 432 24.76 -14.09 -15.61
CA ALA A 432 25.54 -15.06 -14.86
C ALA A 432 26.66 -14.32 -14.13
N ALA A 433 26.40 -13.95 -12.88
CA ALA A 433 27.40 -13.31 -12.03
C ALA A 433 28.54 -14.28 -11.70
N TRP A 434 29.76 -13.77 -11.61
CA TRP A 434 30.93 -14.56 -11.22
C TRP A 434 30.83 -15.06 -9.78
N LYS A 435 30.30 -14.21 -8.90
CA LYS A 435 29.96 -14.58 -7.52
C LYS A 435 28.47 -14.41 -7.27
N THR A 436 27.87 -15.39 -6.59
CA THR A 436 26.46 -15.35 -6.19
C THR A 436 26.22 -14.30 -5.09
N VAL A 437 24.96 -14.11 -4.69
CA VAL A 437 24.61 -13.23 -3.54
C VAL A 437 25.25 -13.71 -2.23
N GLU A 438 25.48 -15.02 -2.11
CA GLU A 438 26.11 -15.69 -0.98
C GLU A 438 27.66 -15.65 -1.06
N ASP A 439 28.23 -14.91 -2.03
CA ASP A 439 29.68 -14.80 -2.32
C ASP A 439 30.32 -16.14 -2.76
N GLU A 440 29.51 -17.10 -3.22
CA GLU A 440 29.99 -18.37 -3.77
C GLU A 440 30.43 -18.23 -5.23
N LEU A 441 31.46 -18.99 -5.63
CA LEU A 441 31.98 -18.98 -7.00
C LEU A 441 31.01 -19.68 -7.98
N ASN A 442 30.42 -18.92 -8.90
CA ASN A 442 29.46 -19.41 -9.89
C ASN A 442 30.11 -19.82 -11.22
N LEU A 443 31.22 -20.57 -11.14
CA LEU A 443 32.00 -20.99 -12.31
C LEU A 443 31.15 -21.79 -13.32
N THR A 444 30.38 -22.75 -12.82
CA THR A 444 29.52 -23.63 -13.64
C THR A 444 28.41 -22.82 -14.31
N GLY A 445 27.79 -21.86 -13.61
CA GLY A 445 26.75 -20.99 -14.18
C GLY A 445 27.29 -20.04 -15.27
N VAL A 446 28.44 -19.42 -15.03
CA VAL A 446 29.11 -18.55 -16.03
C VAL A 446 29.52 -19.35 -17.27
N THR A 447 30.07 -20.56 -17.06
CA THR A 447 30.41 -21.46 -18.17
C THR A 447 29.18 -21.87 -18.97
N LEU A 448 28.06 -22.14 -18.29
CA LEU A 448 26.80 -22.49 -18.95
C LEU A 448 26.29 -21.33 -19.79
N ALA A 449 26.30 -20.11 -19.26
CA ALA A 449 25.91 -18.90 -19.99
C ALA A 449 26.80 -18.65 -21.22
N LEU A 450 28.12 -18.85 -21.13
CA LEU A 450 29.03 -18.78 -22.30
C LEU A 450 28.69 -19.83 -23.37
N THR A 451 28.39 -21.05 -22.93
CA THR A 451 28.00 -22.15 -23.83
C THR A 451 26.67 -21.85 -24.52
N LEU A 452 25.68 -21.34 -23.76
CA LEU A 452 24.39 -20.88 -24.28
C LEU A 452 24.55 -19.72 -25.25
N ALA A 453 25.45 -18.76 -25.01
CA ALA A 453 25.70 -17.65 -25.92
C ALA A 453 26.17 -18.14 -27.30
N ARG A 454 27.13 -19.08 -27.32
CA ARG A 454 27.59 -19.72 -28.56
C ARG A 454 26.46 -20.52 -29.22
N TYR A 455 25.70 -21.28 -28.44
CA TYR A 455 24.59 -22.09 -28.95
C TYR A 455 23.50 -21.20 -29.56
N PHE A 456 22.97 -20.21 -28.84
CA PHE A 456 21.91 -19.30 -29.31
C PHE A 456 22.30 -18.54 -30.56
N LYS A 457 23.57 -18.13 -30.71
CA LYS A 457 24.06 -17.44 -31.90
C LYS A 457 23.88 -18.24 -33.19
N ARG A 458 23.84 -19.58 -33.11
CA ARG A 458 23.68 -20.48 -34.26
C ARG A 458 22.22 -20.64 -34.70
N TRP A 459 21.26 -20.24 -33.87
CA TRP A 459 19.85 -20.42 -34.16
C TRP A 459 19.25 -19.17 -34.79
N SER A 460 18.37 -19.37 -35.77
CA SER A 460 17.67 -18.31 -36.50
C SER A 460 16.27 -18.00 -35.97
N LEU A 461 15.91 -18.50 -34.79
CA LEU A 461 14.54 -18.45 -34.27
C LEU A 461 14.21 -17.17 -33.49
N TRP A 462 15.24 -16.46 -33.00
CA TRP A 462 15.06 -15.34 -32.08
C TRP A 462 14.46 -14.11 -32.79
N SER A 463 13.42 -13.57 -32.19
CA SER A 463 12.74 -12.33 -32.58
C SER A 463 13.12 -11.15 -31.67
N LYS A 464 13.72 -11.42 -30.51
CA LYS A 464 14.28 -10.41 -29.59
C LYS A 464 15.79 -10.58 -29.48
N ASP A 465 16.49 -9.46 -29.32
CA ASP A 465 17.93 -9.50 -29.06
C ASP A 465 18.18 -10.23 -27.74
N ILE A 466 19.30 -10.92 -27.60
CA ILE A 466 19.66 -11.60 -26.35
C ILE A 466 20.97 -11.02 -25.84
N ILE A 467 20.91 -10.47 -24.64
CA ILE A 467 22.04 -9.89 -23.94
C ILE A 467 22.55 -10.91 -22.93
N PHE A 468 23.83 -11.26 -22.99
CA PHE A 468 24.50 -12.04 -21.95
C PHE A 468 25.34 -11.10 -21.10
N LEU A 469 25.04 -11.01 -19.80
CA LEU A 469 25.69 -10.15 -18.83
C LEU A 469 26.45 -11.00 -17.80
N PHE A 470 27.74 -10.70 -17.63
CA PHE A 470 28.67 -11.36 -16.73
C PHE A 470 29.24 -10.32 -15.75
N PRO A 471 28.50 -9.98 -14.68
CA PRO A 471 29.00 -9.08 -13.65
C PRO A 471 29.96 -9.84 -12.71
N PRO A 472 30.95 -9.16 -12.10
CA PRO A 472 31.86 -9.81 -11.15
C PRO A 472 31.16 -10.17 -9.83
N ASP A 473 30.08 -9.46 -9.48
CA ASP A 473 29.27 -9.73 -8.29
C ASP A 473 27.77 -9.58 -8.58
N SER A 474 26.94 -10.30 -7.82
CA SER A 474 25.47 -10.31 -7.96
C SER A 474 24.76 -9.05 -7.43
N LYS A 475 25.45 -8.12 -6.74
CA LYS A 475 24.84 -7.00 -6.00
C LYS A 475 25.01 -5.66 -6.71
N ALA A 476 26.24 -5.19 -6.82
CA ALA A 476 26.61 -3.90 -7.39
C ALA A 476 26.74 -3.96 -8.92
N GLY A 477 27.37 -5.00 -9.46
CA GLY A 477 27.64 -5.11 -10.89
C GLY A 477 26.38 -5.09 -11.75
N THR A 478 25.37 -5.88 -11.38
CA THR A 478 24.09 -5.89 -12.09
C THR A 478 23.36 -4.55 -11.98
N GLN A 479 23.40 -3.89 -10.82
CA GLN A 479 22.80 -2.56 -10.62
C GLN A 479 23.47 -1.50 -11.51
N ALA A 480 24.81 -1.44 -11.53
CA ALA A 480 25.56 -0.51 -12.37
C ALA A 480 25.22 -0.67 -13.86
N TRP A 481 25.05 -1.92 -14.31
CA TRP A 481 24.73 -2.18 -15.71
C TRP A 481 23.32 -1.71 -16.07
N ILE A 482 22.32 -2.02 -15.24
CA ILE A 482 20.92 -1.66 -15.53
C ILE A 482 20.66 -0.16 -15.40
N ASP A 483 21.30 0.51 -14.44
CA ASP A 483 21.28 1.96 -14.28
C ASP A 483 21.80 2.63 -15.57
N ALA A 484 22.93 2.15 -16.08
CA ALA A 484 23.54 2.69 -17.29
C ALA A 484 22.79 2.31 -18.57
N TYR A 485 22.09 1.18 -18.58
CA TYR A 485 21.19 0.81 -19.68
C TYR A 485 20.09 1.85 -19.86
N HIS A 486 19.54 2.37 -18.76
CA HIS A 486 18.46 3.36 -18.75
C HIS A 486 18.94 4.82 -18.64
N ASP A 487 20.23 5.08 -18.76
CA ASP A 487 20.82 6.42 -18.63
C ASP A 487 20.56 7.10 -17.26
N MET A 488 20.48 6.29 -16.20
CA MET A 488 20.21 6.70 -14.81
C MET A 488 21.43 6.53 -13.89
N GLN A 489 22.61 6.23 -14.45
CA GLN A 489 23.80 5.91 -13.68
C GLN A 489 24.44 7.14 -13.00
N PRO A 490 25.04 6.96 -11.81
CA PRO A 490 25.80 8.02 -11.14
C PRO A 490 27.13 8.28 -11.85
N ALA A 491 27.80 9.38 -11.50
CA ALA A 491 29.05 9.82 -12.14
C ALA A 491 30.21 8.80 -12.09
N PHE A 492 30.19 7.89 -11.10
CA PHE A 492 31.22 6.86 -10.88
C PHE A 492 30.92 5.54 -11.60
N VAL A 493 29.83 5.48 -12.37
CA VAL A 493 29.45 4.33 -13.20
C VAL A 493 29.57 4.72 -14.66
N GLN A 494 30.32 3.95 -15.44
CA GLN A 494 30.50 4.26 -16.86
C GLN A 494 29.21 4.05 -17.66
N PRO A 495 28.92 4.90 -18.67
CA PRO A 495 27.84 4.63 -19.62
C PRO A 495 28.14 3.37 -20.45
N LEU A 496 27.08 2.73 -20.96
CA LEU A 496 27.21 1.54 -21.79
C LEU A 496 27.60 1.91 -23.23
N PRO A 497 28.69 1.37 -23.80
CA PRO A 497 29.08 1.62 -25.19
C PRO A 497 28.19 0.89 -26.21
N LEU A 498 27.53 -0.20 -25.79
CA LEU A 498 26.59 -0.97 -26.59
C LEU A 498 25.25 -1.07 -25.86
N LYS A 499 24.15 -0.73 -26.52
CA LYS A 499 22.78 -0.94 -26.04
C LYS A 499 21.97 -1.71 -27.09
N SER A 500 20.89 -2.35 -26.64
CA SER A 500 19.90 -2.99 -27.51
C SER A 500 18.52 -2.36 -27.24
N GLY A 501 17.45 -3.01 -27.67
CA GLY A 501 16.07 -2.59 -27.49
C GLY A 501 15.57 -2.61 -26.05
N ALA A 502 14.27 -2.37 -25.87
CA ALA A 502 13.63 -2.43 -24.56
C ALA A 502 13.73 -3.84 -23.95
N LEU A 503 14.12 -3.92 -22.68
CA LEU A 503 14.27 -5.20 -21.98
C LEU A 503 12.90 -5.76 -21.61
N GLN A 504 12.56 -6.93 -22.16
CA GLN A 504 11.27 -7.57 -21.97
C GLN A 504 11.23 -8.48 -20.73
N GLY A 505 12.38 -9.06 -20.36
CA GLY A 505 12.51 -9.87 -19.17
C GLY A 505 13.96 -10.33 -18.94
N GLY A 506 14.23 -10.77 -17.72
CA GLY A 506 15.56 -11.22 -17.29
C GLY A 506 15.55 -12.62 -16.71
N LEU A 507 16.58 -13.42 -17.01
CA LEU A 507 16.82 -14.69 -16.32
C LEU A 507 18.25 -14.70 -15.79
N VAL A 508 18.41 -15.13 -14.54
CA VAL A 508 19.71 -15.22 -13.89
C VAL A 508 20.03 -16.69 -13.63
N ILE A 509 21.28 -17.08 -13.87
CA ILE A 509 21.76 -18.47 -13.74
C ILE A 509 22.77 -18.54 -12.61
N GLU A 510 22.43 -19.27 -11.55
CA GLU A 510 23.35 -19.58 -10.45
C GLU A 510 23.51 -21.10 -10.32
N TYR A 511 24.73 -21.57 -10.58
CA TYR A 511 25.18 -22.94 -10.39
C TYR A 511 26.54 -22.92 -9.66
N PRO A 512 26.54 -22.72 -8.34
CA PRO A 512 27.75 -22.40 -7.55
C PRO A 512 28.61 -23.61 -7.17
N PHE A 513 28.45 -24.76 -7.82
CA PHE A 513 29.19 -25.99 -7.53
C PHE A 513 29.45 -26.83 -8.80
N ASP A 514 30.26 -27.90 -8.66
CA ASP A 514 30.71 -28.77 -9.77
C ASP A 514 30.07 -30.17 -9.77
N HIS A 515 29.19 -30.46 -8.83
CA HIS A 515 28.43 -31.71 -8.84
C HIS A 515 27.03 -31.51 -9.41
N ARG A 516 26.34 -32.61 -9.69
CA ARG A 516 24.94 -32.61 -10.12
C ARG A 516 24.02 -32.08 -9.03
N PHE A 517 22.90 -31.48 -9.43
CA PHE A 517 21.91 -30.92 -8.51
C PHE A 517 20.62 -31.74 -8.45
N GLU A 518 19.83 -31.49 -7.42
CA GLU A 518 18.54 -32.16 -7.19
C GLU A 518 17.36 -31.28 -7.62
N SER A 519 17.38 -30.00 -7.24
CA SER A 519 16.25 -29.07 -7.45
C SER A 519 16.71 -27.67 -7.85
N LEU A 520 15.78 -26.88 -8.40
CA LEU A 520 15.96 -25.45 -8.64
C LEU A 520 15.24 -24.62 -7.60
N HIS A 521 15.99 -23.78 -6.89
CA HIS A 521 15.48 -22.71 -6.07
C HIS A 521 15.22 -21.48 -6.94
N ILE A 522 13.96 -21.05 -7.02
CA ILE A 522 13.59 -19.86 -7.81
C ILE A 522 13.52 -18.66 -6.87
N LEU A 523 14.47 -17.73 -7.02
CA LEU A 523 14.44 -16.46 -6.30
C LEU A 523 13.70 -15.44 -7.16
N TYR A 524 12.76 -14.74 -6.52
CA TYR A 524 11.85 -13.80 -7.18
C TYR A 524 11.66 -12.50 -6.40
N ASP A 525 12.06 -12.42 -5.13
CA ASP A 525 11.84 -11.20 -4.34
C ASP A 525 12.71 -10.05 -4.87
N GLY A 526 12.08 -8.94 -5.22
CA GLY A 526 12.73 -7.70 -5.64
C GLY A 526 12.98 -6.74 -4.47
N VAL A 527 13.69 -5.67 -4.78
CA VAL A 527 13.90 -4.57 -3.83
C VAL A 527 12.58 -3.91 -3.45
N ASN A 528 12.50 -3.35 -2.24
CA ASN A 528 11.31 -2.68 -1.72
C ASN A 528 10.01 -3.53 -1.73
N GLY A 529 10.12 -4.86 -1.77
CA GLY A 529 8.96 -5.76 -1.81
C GLY A 529 8.29 -5.86 -3.18
N GLN A 530 8.96 -5.42 -4.24
CA GLN A 530 8.52 -5.61 -5.62
C GLN A 530 8.64 -7.09 -6.03
N LEU A 531 7.77 -7.53 -6.92
CA LEU A 531 7.69 -8.91 -7.38
C LEU A 531 7.57 -8.95 -8.91
N PRO A 532 8.15 -9.95 -9.59
CA PRO A 532 7.91 -10.15 -11.01
C PRO A 532 6.45 -10.50 -11.23
N ASN A 533 5.99 -10.25 -12.45
CA ASN A 533 4.75 -10.80 -12.93
C ASN A 533 4.68 -12.31 -12.67
N LEU A 534 3.58 -12.75 -12.04
CA LEU A 534 3.39 -14.14 -11.61
C LEU A 534 3.49 -15.15 -12.77
N ASP A 535 3.18 -14.74 -14.01
CA ASP A 535 3.28 -15.64 -15.16
C ASP A 535 4.72 -16.01 -15.51
N LEU A 536 5.71 -15.13 -15.28
CA LEU A 536 7.13 -15.47 -15.45
C LEU A 536 7.53 -16.58 -14.47
N PHE A 537 7.15 -16.41 -13.20
CA PHE A 537 7.39 -17.42 -12.17
C PHE A 537 6.69 -18.74 -12.51
N ASN A 538 5.40 -18.71 -12.86
CA ASN A 538 4.64 -19.91 -13.21
C ASN A 538 5.18 -20.61 -14.46
N THR A 539 5.68 -19.86 -15.43
CA THR A 539 6.33 -20.40 -16.62
C THR A 539 7.60 -21.15 -16.24
N ALA A 540 8.41 -20.61 -15.32
CA ALA A 540 9.58 -21.30 -14.78
C ALA A 540 9.21 -22.58 -14.04
N ILE A 541 8.17 -22.56 -13.20
CA ILE A 541 7.67 -23.77 -12.52
C ILE A 541 7.16 -24.81 -13.51
N SER A 542 6.36 -24.40 -14.50
CA SER A 542 5.79 -25.28 -15.52
C SER A 542 6.85 -25.96 -16.37
N ILE A 543 7.87 -25.22 -16.82
CA ILE A 543 8.99 -25.75 -17.61
C ILE A 543 9.86 -26.68 -16.76
N THR A 544 10.24 -26.24 -15.56
CA THR A 544 11.15 -26.99 -14.69
C THR A 544 10.53 -28.30 -14.21
N GLY A 545 9.31 -28.24 -13.65
CA GLY A 545 8.61 -29.41 -13.13
C GLY A 545 7.97 -30.26 -14.23
N GLY A 546 7.28 -29.63 -15.19
CA GLY A 546 6.52 -30.34 -16.22
C GLY A 546 7.38 -30.88 -17.36
N GLN A 547 8.21 -30.05 -17.98
CA GLN A 547 9.01 -30.46 -19.15
C GLN A 547 10.31 -31.18 -18.76
N MET A 548 10.99 -30.71 -17.71
CA MET A 548 12.31 -31.22 -17.33
C MET A 548 12.27 -32.24 -16.19
N GLY A 549 11.16 -32.33 -15.44
CA GLY A 549 11.03 -33.26 -14.31
C GLY A 549 11.95 -32.89 -13.14
N ILE A 550 12.27 -31.61 -12.98
CA ILE A 550 13.17 -31.10 -11.94
C ILE A 550 12.31 -30.52 -10.80
N GLY A 551 12.65 -30.84 -9.55
CA GLY A 551 12.00 -30.27 -8.37
C GLY A 551 12.20 -28.75 -8.30
N THR A 552 11.18 -28.02 -7.84
CA THR A 552 11.26 -26.56 -7.67
C THR A 552 10.97 -26.17 -6.23
N ASN A 553 11.78 -25.27 -5.71
CA ASN A 553 11.69 -24.76 -4.34
C ASN A 553 11.66 -23.24 -4.34
N LEU A 554 11.10 -22.64 -3.30
CA LEU A 554 11.09 -21.19 -3.09
C LEU A 554 11.26 -20.87 -1.61
N GLN A 555 11.72 -19.66 -1.29
CA GLN A 555 11.91 -19.19 0.09
C GLN A 555 12.76 -20.12 0.98
N GLU A 556 13.73 -20.84 0.39
CA GLU A 556 14.56 -21.86 1.07
C GLU A 556 13.72 -22.94 1.80
N MET A 557 12.53 -23.25 1.26
CA MET A 557 11.65 -24.30 1.76
C MET A 557 11.91 -25.57 0.96
N TRP A 558 12.88 -26.38 1.40
CA TRP A 558 13.37 -27.55 0.68
C TRP A 558 12.40 -28.75 0.75
N ASP A 559 11.77 -28.96 1.90
CA ASP A 559 10.88 -30.09 2.18
C ASP A 559 9.42 -29.63 2.36
N HIS A 560 8.84 -28.97 1.35
CA HIS A 560 7.52 -28.37 1.47
C HIS A 560 6.37 -29.35 1.15
N ASP A 561 5.65 -29.80 2.19
CA ASP A 561 4.57 -30.79 2.09
C ASP A 561 3.16 -30.23 1.83
N ASP A 562 3.05 -28.91 1.60
CA ASP A 562 1.77 -28.20 1.39
C ASP A 562 0.84 -28.17 2.62
N SER A 563 1.36 -28.49 3.81
CA SER A 563 0.64 -28.32 5.07
C SER A 563 0.43 -26.84 5.42
N TYR A 564 -0.56 -26.56 6.31
CA TYR A 564 -0.83 -25.20 6.78
C TYR A 564 0.42 -24.54 7.40
N GLU A 565 1.18 -25.30 8.19
CA GLU A 565 2.39 -24.81 8.86
C GLU A 565 3.46 -24.41 7.84
N MET A 566 3.75 -25.29 6.87
CA MET A 566 4.74 -25.00 5.84
C MET A 566 4.33 -23.82 4.97
N ARG A 567 3.04 -23.73 4.58
CA ARG A 567 2.52 -22.56 3.86
C ARG A 567 2.67 -21.26 4.66
N LEU A 568 2.33 -21.29 5.94
CA LEU A 568 2.46 -20.11 6.82
C LEU A 568 3.93 -19.71 6.96
N GLN A 569 4.82 -20.67 7.16
CA GLN A 569 6.26 -20.42 7.23
C GLN A 569 6.79 -19.81 5.92
N THR A 570 6.35 -20.32 4.77
CA THR A 570 6.66 -19.75 3.46
C THR A 570 6.22 -18.29 3.33
N ILE A 571 4.96 -17.98 3.70
CA ILE A 571 4.46 -16.59 3.72
C ILE A 571 5.33 -15.73 4.63
N MET A 572 5.61 -16.19 5.85
CA MET A 572 6.35 -15.41 6.84
C MET A 572 7.79 -15.14 6.38
N ARG A 573 8.48 -16.13 5.80
CA ARG A 573 9.83 -15.94 5.22
C ARG A 573 9.81 -14.93 4.08
N GLY A 574 8.87 -15.08 3.15
CA GLY A 574 8.69 -14.11 2.05
C GLY A 574 8.39 -12.70 2.55
N MET A 575 7.51 -12.57 3.55
CA MET A 575 7.21 -11.28 4.18
C MET A 575 8.43 -10.66 4.85
N VAL A 576 9.26 -11.44 5.55
CA VAL A 576 10.49 -10.92 6.16
C VAL A 576 11.45 -10.39 5.09
N LYS A 577 11.70 -11.14 4.01
CA LYS A 577 12.59 -10.69 2.91
C LYS A 577 12.06 -9.43 2.23
N GLN A 578 10.77 -9.41 1.87
CA GLN A 578 10.10 -8.25 1.26
C GLN A 578 10.05 -7.04 2.20
N GLY A 579 9.88 -7.28 3.51
CA GLY A 579 9.85 -6.25 4.54
C GLY A 579 11.18 -5.53 4.68
N PHE A 580 12.30 -6.27 4.68
CA PHE A 580 13.62 -5.64 4.63
C PHE A 580 13.90 -4.95 3.29
N GLY A 581 13.37 -5.50 2.19
CA GLY A 581 13.38 -4.86 0.88
C GLY A 581 14.74 -4.84 0.19
N TYR A 582 15.71 -5.65 0.65
CA TYR A 582 17.03 -5.79 0.03
C TYR A 582 16.96 -6.69 -1.21
N ALA A 583 17.97 -6.61 -2.09
CA ALA A 583 18.06 -7.48 -3.26
C ALA A 583 18.41 -8.92 -2.84
N THR A 584 17.58 -9.89 -3.24
CA THR A 584 17.82 -11.31 -2.95
C THR A 584 18.63 -12.01 -4.05
N GLY A 585 18.80 -11.37 -5.20
CA GLY A 585 19.47 -11.89 -6.38
C GLY A 585 19.75 -10.76 -7.39
N PRO A 586 20.55 -11.03 -8.44
CA PRO A 586 20.73 -10.09 -9.56
C PRO A 586 19.42 -9.69 -10.22
N HIS A 587 18.41 -10.57 -10.19
CA HIS A 587 17.08 -10.29 -10.73
C HIS A 587 16.41 -9.08 -10.05
N SER A 588 16.71 -8.83 -8.77
CA SER A 588 16.08 -7.75 -8.00
C SER A 588 16.39 -6.36 -8.57
N SER A 589 17.55 -6.16 -9.21
CA SER A 589 17.95 -4.87 -9.82
C SER A 589 17.13 -4.48 -11.05
N PHE A 590 16.44 -5.44 -11.68
CA PHE A 590 15.62 -5.19 -12.88
C PHE A 590 14.21 -4.68 -12.52
N MET A 591 13.70 -5.04 -11.35
CA MET A 591 12.31 -4.74 -10.92
C MET A 591 11.99 -3.24 -10.86
N PRO A 592 12.87 -2.34 -10.35
CA PRO A 592 12.59 -0.90 -10.32
C PRO A 592 12.37 -0.28 -11.71
N TYR A 593 12.86 -0.95 -12.75
CA TYR A 593 12.72 -0.56 -14.15
C TYR A 593 11.53 -1.23 -14.84
N HIS A 594 10.66 -1.91 -14.09
CA HIS A 594 9.53 -2.69 -14.59
C HIS A 594 9.93 -3.80 -15.56
N ILE A 595 11.10 -4.40 -15.32
CA ILE A 595 11.59 -5.56 -16.07
C ILE A 595 11.44 -6.78 -15.19
N ASP A 596 10.56 -7.69 -15.58
CA ASP A 596 10.32 -8.93 -14.85
C ASP A 596 11.53 -9.86 -14.95
N ALA A 597 12.08 -10.26 -13.80
CA ALA A 597 13.25 -11.14 -13.77
C ALA A 597 13.19 -12.17 -12.64
N ILE A 598 13.83 -13.32 -12.84
CA ILE A 598 13.95 -14.37 -11.84
C ILE A 598 15.36 -14.98 -11.84
N THR A 599 15.79 -15.48 -10.68
CA THR A 599 17.05 -16.24 -10.56
C THR A 599 16.78 -17.72 -10.39
N LEU A 600 17.41 -18.53 -11.22
CA LEU A 600 17.41 -19.99 -11.16
C LEU A 600 18.69 -20.43 -10.45
N GLN A 601 18.56 -20.87 -9.21
CA GLN A 601 19.67 -21.32 -8.38
C GLN A 601 19.61 -22.83 -8.17
N THR A 602 20.67 -23.56 -8.54
CA THR A 602 20.73 -25.00 -8.32
C THR A 602 21.00 -25.31 -6.84
N LYS A 603 20.31 -26.31 -6.26
CA LYS A 603 20.55 -26.78 -4.88
C LYS A 603 20.44 -28.31 -4.77
N GLY A 604 21.10 -28.85 -3.75
CA GLY A 604 21.12 -30.28 -3.41
C GLY A 604 22.08 -31.11 -4.26
N GLU A 605 22.20 -32.39 -3.94
CA GLU A 605 22.95 -33.39 -4.70
C GLU A 605 21.97 -34.35 -5.38
N GLY A 606 22.00 -34.41 -6.71
CA GLY A 606 21.01 -35.20 -7.45
C GLY A 606 21.48 -35.72 -8.80
N TRP A 607 20.53 -35.94 -9.70
CA TRP A 607 20.78 -36.53 -11.02
C TRP A 607 20.82 -35.50 -12.14
N GLN A 608 20.43 -34.25 -11.87
CA GLN A 608 20.35 -33.20 -12.88
C GLN A 608 21.71 -32.55 -13.10
N ASP A 609 22.02 -32.26 -14.36
CA ASP A 609 23.31 -31.75 -14.78
C ASP A 609 23.20 -30.37 -15.45
N GLU A 610 24.35 -29.82 -15.85
CA GLU A 610 24.45 -28.55 -16.57
C GLU A 610 23.60 -28.50 -17.86
N MET A 611 23.36 -29.65 -18.50
CA MET A 611 22.55 -29.75 -19.71
C MET A 611 21.05 -29.66 -19.37
N ALA A 612 20.62 -30.23 -18.24
CA ALA A 612 19.26 -30.06 -17.74
C ALA A 612 18.94 -28.59 -17.42
N LEU A 613 19.87 -27.88 -16.75
CA LEU A 613 19.72 -26.44 -16.51
C LEU A 613 19.74 -25.64 -17.82
N GLY A 614 20.65 -25.96 -18.74
CA GLY A 614 20.71 -25.29 -20.06
C GLY A 614 19.43 -25.44 -20.89
N ARG A 615 18.80 -26.63 -20.89
CA ARG A 615 17.48 -26.84 -21.53
C ARG A 615 16.37 -26.05 -20.85
N THR A 616 16.40 -25.93 -19.54
CA THR A 616 15.45 -25.12 -18.76
C THR A 616 15.55 -23.65 -19.17
N VAL A 617 16.77 -23.10 -19.20
CA VAL A 617 17.03 -21.71 -19.63
C VAL A 617 16.66 -21.50 -21.10
N GLU A 618 17.02 -22.43 -22.00
CA GLU A 618 16.60 -22.38 -23.41
C GLU A 618 15.08 -22.28 -23.55
N SER A 619 14.35 -23.14 -22.85
CA SER A 619 12.88 -23.18 -22.90
C SER A 619 12.27 -21.89 -22.36
N LEU A 620 12.81 -21.34 -21.27
CA LEU A 620 12.37 -20.04 -20.72
C LEU A 620 12.65 -18.88 -21.67
N CYS A 621 13.84 -18.82 -22.29
CA CYS A 621 14.15 -17.82 -23.30
C CYS A 621 13.20 -17.91 -24.50
N ARG A 622 12.82 -19.12 -24.93
CA ARG A 622 11.85 -19.30 -26.01
C ARG A 622 10.46 -18.79 -25.62
N SER A 623 10.01 -19.03 -24.38
CA SER A 623 8.75 -18.48 -23.87
C SER A 623 8.76 -16.95 -23.84
N LEU A 624 9.84 -16.33 -23.32
CA LEU A 624 9.99 -14.87 -23.33
C LEU A 624 10.08 -14.29 -24.75
N ASN A 625 10.72 -15.01 -25.68
CA ASN A 625 10.85 -14.58 -27.07
C ASN A 625 9.49 -14.49 -27.79
N ASN A 626 8.50 -15.27 -27.37
CA ASN A 626 7.16 -15.29 -27.94
C ASN A 626 6.26 -14.13 -27.47
N LEU A 627 6.62 -13.44 -26.39
CA LEU A 627 5.84 -12.30 -25.89
C LEU A 627 5.75 -11.21 -26.97
N LEU A 628 4.57 -10.66 -27.20
CA LEU A 628 4.38 -9.52 -28.13
C LEU A 628 4.35 -8.17 -27.40
N GLU A 629 4.16 -8.22 -26.09
CA GLU A 629 4.08 -7.07 -25.21
C GLU A 629 4.63 -7.45 -23.83
N HIS A 630 4.96 -6.45 -23.02
CA HIS A 630 5.35 -6.69 -21.63
C HIS A 630 4.26 -7.45 -20.88
N LEU A 631 4.66 -8.28 -19.92
CA LEU A 631 3.70 -9.01 -19.08
C LEU A 631 2.84 -8.00 -18.31
N HIS A 632 1.51 -8.09 -18.43
CA HIS A 632 0.58 -7.16 -17.77
C HIS A 632 -0.77 -7.80 -17.39
N GLN A 633 -1.07 -9.01 -17.88
CA GLN A 633 -2.33 -9.73 -17.62
C GLN A 633 -2.39 -10.35 -16.21
N SER A 634 -1.25 -10.84 -15.71
CA SER A 634 -1.16 -11.54 -14.42
C SER A 634 -0.93 -10.62 -13.22
N PHE A 635 -0.83 -11.21 -12.03
CA PHE A 635 -0.64 -10.50 -10.76
C PHE A 635 0.81 -10.02 -10.57
N PHE A 636 0.96 -8.76 -10.14
CA PHE A 636 2.23 -8.18 -9.65
C PHE A 636 2.31 -8.10 -8.12
N PHE A 637 1.20 -8.40 -7.44
CA PHE A 637 1.07 -8.30 -6.00
C PHE A 637 0.44 -9.58 -5.46
N TYR A 638 1.27 -10.46 -4.93
CA TYR A 638 0.90 -11.79 -4.44
C TYR A 638 1.80 -12.24 -3.30
N LEU A 639 1.31 -13.17 -2.49
CA LEU A 639 2.14 -13.94 -1.55
C LEU A 639 2.14 -15.39 -2.01
N LEU A 640 3.33 -15.93 -2.31
CA LEU A 640 3.48 -17.35 -2.59
C LEU A 640 3.48 -18.12 -1.28
N MET A 641 2.76 -19.23 -1.25
CA MET A 641 2.74 -20.19 -0.13
C MET A 641 3.39 -21.50 -0.51
N GLN A 642 3.41 -21.79 -1.80
CA GLN A 642 4.02 -22.95 -2.43
C GLN A 642 4.26 -22.58 -3.90
N THR A 643 5.10 -23.34 -4.61
CA THR A 643 5.37 -23.18 -6.05
C THR A 643 4.11 -23.12 -6.91
N ASN A 644 3.05 -23.84 -6.51
CA ASN A 644 1.79 -23.88 -7.25
C ASN A 644 0.64 -23.13 -6.56
N ARG A 645 0.89 -22.35 -5.49
CA ARG A 645 -0.19 -21.74 -4.71
C ARG A 645 0.14 -20.34 -4.21
N PHE A 646 -0.79 -19.42 -4.45
CA PHE A 646 -0.62 -18.00 -4.11
C PHE A 646 -1.86 -17.37 -3.47
N VAL A 647 -1.65 -16.23 -2.82
CA VAL A 647 -2.69 -15.33 -2.30
C VAL A 647 -2.60 -14.01 -3.06
N SER A 648 -3.72 -13.53 -3.60
CA SER A 648 -3.79 -12.26 -4.32
C SER A 648 -3.85 -11.05 -3.39
N ILE A 649 -3.45 -9.87 -3.88
CA ILE A 649 -3.54 -8.60 -3.16
C ILE A 649 -4.90 -8.31 -2.52
N GLY A 650 -5.99 -8.57 -3.24
CA GLY A 650 -7.34 -8.35 -2.71
C GLY A 650 -7.66 -9.19 -1.46
N THR A 651 -6.95 -10.31 -1.28
CA THR A 651 -7.15 -11.23 -0.16
C THR A 651 -6.23 -10.89 1.01
N TYR A 652 -4.95 -10.57 0.80
CA TYR A 652 -4.03 -10.28 1.91
C TYR A 652 -4.05 -8.81 2.39
N LEU A 653 -4.33 -7.85 1.51
CA LEU A 653 -4.27 -6.41 1.81
C LEU A 653 -5.13 -5.97 3.01
N PRO A 654 -6.36 -6.50 3.22
CA PRO A 654 -7.18 -6.15 4.38
C PRO A 654 -6.45 -6.31 5.73
N SER A 655 -5.53 -7.28 5.84
CA SER A 655 -4.76 -7.52 7.07
C SER A 655 -3.96 -6.29 7.52
N ALA A 656 -3.11 -5.77 6.64
CA ALA A 656 -2.29 -4.58 6.93
C ALA A 656 -3.14 -3.30 6.98
N MET A 657 -4.19 -3.20 6.17
CA MET A 657 -5.13 -2.06 6.20
C MET A 657 -5.86 -1.95 7.54
N LEU A 658 -6.28 -3.07 8.13
CA LEU A 658 -6.93 -3.08 9.44
C LEU A 658 -5.97 -2.63 10.53
N ILE A 659 -4.71 -3.11 10.50
CA ILE A 659 -3.67 -2.62 11.40
C ILE A 659 -3.44 -1.13 11.19
N ALA A 660 -3.17 -0.65 9.98
CA ALA A 660 -2.96 0.79 9.75
C ALA A 660 -4.18 1.66 10.15
N GLY A 661 -5.39 1.18 9.87
CA GLY A 661 -6.65 1.86 10.17
C GLY A 661 -6.89 2.07 11.66
N ASN A 662 -6.31 1.24 12.53
CA ASN A 662 -6.40 1.39 13.97
C ASN A 662 -5.90 2.78 14.43
N PHE A 663 -4.81 3.28 13.82
CA PHE A 663 -4.20 4.57 14.15
C PHE A 663 -5.07 5.73 13.69
N THR A 664 -5.65 5.64 12.49
CA THR A 664 -6.57 6.65 11.94
C THR A 664 -7.85 6.77 12.77
N ILE A 665 -8.42 5.64 13.19
CA ILE A 665 -9.60 5.60 14.06
C ILE A 665 -9.30 6.30 15.40
N MET A 666 -8.16 5.96 16.01
CA MET A 666 -7.73 6.58 17.27
C MET A 666 -7.46 8.07 17.10
N ALA A 667 -6.81 8.49 16.00
CA ALA A 667 -6.56 9.89 15.70
C ALA A 667 -7.86 10.70 15.58
N ILE A 668 -8.83 10.22 14.78
CA ILE A 668 -10.13 10.88 14.62
C ILE A 668 -10.86 10.97 15.96
N ALA A 669 -10.84 9.91 16.77
CA ALA A 669 -11.46 9.92 18.09
C ALA A 669 -10.84 10.96 19.03
N LEU A 670 -9.52 11.07 19.06
CA LEU A 670 -8.81 12.06 19.87
C LEU A 670 -9.11 13.49 19.39
N TRP A 671 -9.13 13.71 18.07
CA TRP A 671 -9.54 14.98 17.46
C TRP A 671 -10.97 15.37 17.86
N LEU A 672 -11.92 14.44 17.77
CA LEU A 672 -13.31 14.69 18.17
C LEU A 672 -13.39 15.00 19.66
N ARG A 673 -12.73 14.21 20.52
CA ARG A 673 -12.71 14.41 21.98
C ARG A 673 -12.26 15.82 22.39
N THR A 674 -11.32 16.43 21.67
CA THR A 674 -10.86 17.80 21.95
C THR A 674 -11.93 18.87 21.74
N GLY A 675 -12.98 18.58 20.96
CA GLY A 675 -14.10 19.50 20.72
C GLY A 675 -15.33 19.25 21.61
N TYR A 676 -15.32 18.19 22.44
CA TYR A 676 -16.48 17.75 23.23
C TYR A 676 -16.36 17.97 24.75
N TYR A 677 -15.31 18.62 25.26
CA TYR A 677 -15.21 18.90 26.70
C TYR A 677 -16.25 19.96 27.13
N PRO A 678 -17.29 19.61 27.91
CA PRO A 678 -18.13 20.58 28.58
C PRO A 678 -17.33 21.21 29.72
N GLY A 679 -17.62 22.47 30.03
CA GLY A 679 -17.02 23.20 31.14
C GLY A 679 -16.94 22.36 32.42
N SER A 680 -15.85 22.58 33.16
CA SER A 680 -15.68 22.12 34.53
C SER A 680 -17.01 22.12 35.28
N GLN A 681 -17.40 20.95 35.81
CA GLN A 681 -18.20 20.93 37.02
C GLN A 681 -17.38 21.65 38.10
N GLN A 682 -17.58 22.96 38.23
CA GLN A 682 -17.23 23.66 39.46
C GLN A 682 -18.06 22.99 40.55
N ALA A 683 -17.35 22.30 41.43
CA ALA A 683 -17.89 21.74 42.64
C ALA A 683 -18.72 22.81 43.37
N SER A 684 -20.03 22.60 43.42
CA SER A 684 -20.89 23.20 44.42
C SER A 684 -20.45 22.67 45.78
N LYS A 685 -19.48 23.35 46.40
CA LYS A 685 -19.35 23.28 47.85
C LYS A 685 -20.60 23.95 48.45
N PRO A 686 -21.34 23.29 49.36
CA PRO A 686 -22.36 23.97 50.13
C PRO A 686 -21.63 24.90 51.11
N THR A 687 -21.71 26.22 50.89
CA THR A 687 -21.27 27.18 51.90
C THR A 687 -22.28 27.16 53.03
N GLU A 688 -21.85 26.66 54.18
CA GLU A 688 -22.56 26.71 55.45
C GLU A 688 -22.94 28.16 55.79
N LYS A 689 -24.20 28.33 56.20
CA LYS A 689 -24.74 29.58 56.72
C LYS A 689 -23.99 29.96 58.00
N GLN A 690 -23.34 31.12 58.02
CA GLN A 690 -23.19 31.89 59.25
C GLN A 690 -24.15 33.08 59.20
N VAL A 691 -25.12 33.01 60.10
CA VAL A 691 -26.05 34.08 60.46
C VAL A 691 -25.26 35.10 61.28
N THR A 692 -25.12 36.32 60.78
CA THR A 692 -24.86 37.48 61.63
C THR A 692 -25.85 38.58 61.27
N THR A 693 -26.79 38.76 62.19
CA THR A 693 -27.78 39.82 62.26
C THR A 693 -27.10 41.17 62.49
N THR A 694 -27.30 42.16 61.62
CA THR A 694 -27.49 43.55 62.07
C THR A 694 -28.30 44.35 61.04
N THR A 695 -29.36 44.94 61.57
CA THR A 695 -30.38 45.84 61.02
C THR A 695 -29.84 47.23 60.67
N THR A 696 -30.35 47.85 59.59
CA THR A 696 -31.01 49.20 59.49
C THR A 696 -31.00 49.68 58.03
N THR A 697 -32.12 49.67 57.30
CA THR A 697 -33.12 50.75 57.03
C THR A 697 -33.00 51.34 55.61
N THR A 698 -34.11 51.20 54.85
CA THR A 698 -34.70 52.11 53.83
C THR A 698 -33.80 52.63 52.70
N GLU A 699 -34.15 52.50 51.42
CA GLU A 699 -35.32 53.10 50.77
C GLU A 699 -35.82 52.30 49.54
N LYS A 700 -37.12 52.47 49.26
CA LYS A 700 -37.83 51.98 48.08
C LYS A 700 -37.58 52.90 46.89
N HIS A 701 -37.38 52.34 45.71
CA HIS A 701 -37.84 52.96 44.46
C HIS A 701 -38.33 51.88 43.48
N ASP A 702 -39.59 52.00 43.10
CA ASP A 702 -40.31 51.17 42.14
C ASP A 702 -40.01 51.58 40.68
N ASP A 703 -40.28 50.61 39.79
CA ASP A 703 -40.57 50.69 38.35
C ASP A 703 -39.43 50.76 37.32
N LYS A 704 -39.09 49.58 36.76
CA LYS A 704 -39.63 49.11 35.46
C LYS A 704 -39.09 47.71 35.11
N GLN A 705 -40.00 46.73 35.10
CA GLN A 705 -39.74 45.38 34.58
C GLN A 705 -39.54 45.42 33.06
N ALA A 706 -38.31 45.18 32.61
CA ALA A 706 -38.03 44.65 31.28
C ALA A 706 -38.23 43.11 31.31
N PRO A 707 -38.74 42.48 30.23
CA PRO A 707 -38.86 41.03 30.18
C PRO A 707 -37.47 40.38 30.30
N PRO A 708 -37.35 39.19 30.92
CA PRO A 708 -36.06 38.54 31.07
C PRO A 708 -35.50 38.22 29.68
N ALA A 709 -34.37 38.84 29.35
CA ALA A 709 -33.55 38.40 28.24
C ALA A 709 -33.24 36.92 28.46
N LYS A 710 -33.69 36.08 27.52
CA LYS A 710 -33.23 34.70 27.41
C LYS A 710 -31.70 34.79 27.33
N ALA A 711 -31.02 34.33 28.37
CA ALA A 711 -29.60 34.06 28.30
C ALA A 711 -29.45 33.00 27.21
N ASP A 712 -28.99 33.42 26.03
CA ASP A 712 -28.54 32.52 24.99
C ASP A 712 -27.48 31.63 25.64
N ALA A 713 -27.79 30.34 25.73
CA ALA A 713 -26.80 29.31 25.95
C ALA A 713 -25.93 29.28 24.70
N SER A 714 -25.01 30.24 24.58
CA SER A 714 -23.93 30.17 23.64
C SER A 714 -23.14 28.92 24.00
N ASN A 715 -23.30 27.87 23.18
CA ASN A 715 -22.33 26.80 23.08
C ASN A 715 -20.98 27.47 22.83
N ASN A 716 -20.17 27.65 23.88
CA ASN A 716 -18.80 28.12 23.75
C ASN A 716 -18.05 27.07 22.93
N ILE A 717 -17.97 27.28 21.62
CA ILE A 717 -17.14 26.48 20.72
C ILE A 717 -15.70 26.77 21.14
N ILE A 718 -15.07 25.82 21.84
CA ILE A 718 -13.67 25.94 22.25
C ILE A 718 -12.81 25.87 20.99
N GLU A 719 -12.13 26.96 20.65
CA GLU A 719 -11.15 26.99 19.56
C GLU A 719 -9.97 26.06 19.88
N ARG A 720 -9.58 25.24 18.91
CA ARG A 720 -8.45 24.31 19.07
C ARG A 720 -7.14 25.05 18.87
N GLN A 721 -6.26 25.02 19.86
CA GLN A 721 -4.90 25.56 19.73
C GLN A 721 -3.99 24.57 18.99
N LEU A 722 -3.78 24.80 17.69
CA LEU A 722 -3.07 23.87 16.82
C LEU A 722 -1.57 24.11 16.72
N ALA A 723 -1.09 25.30 17.06
CA ALA A 723 0.31 25.70 16.83
C ALA A 723 1.32 24.75 17.48
N LEU A 724 1.26 24.56 18.80
CA LEU A 724 2.20 23.69 19.52
C LEU A 724 2.11 22.22 19.07
N PRO A 725 0.93 21.58 18.99
CA PRO A 725 0.84 20.20 18.51
C PRO A 725 1.38 19.99 17.09
N LEU A 726 1.09 20.92 16.18
CA LEU A 726 1.53 20.82 14.80
C LEU A 726 3.04 21.04 14.66
N THR A 727 3.58 22.09 15.29
CA THR A 727 5.02 22.38 15.24
C THR A 727 5.81 21.23 15.84
N LEU A 728 5.40 20.70 16.99
CA LEU A 728 6.08 19.58 17.63
C LEU A 728 6.13 18.34 16.73
N VAL A 729 4.97 17.93 16.18
CA VAL A 729 4.90 16.73 15.35
C VAL A 729 5.71 16.91 14.05
N VAL A 730 5.61 18.06 13.40
CA VAL A 730 6.41 18.35 12.19
C VAL A 730 7.90 18.38 12.51
N SER A 731 8.31 19.03 13.60
CA SER A 731 9.71 19.07 14.04
C SER A 731 10.26 17.68 14.35
N LEU A 732 9.48 16.78 14.95
CA LEU A 732 9.91 15.40 15.19
C LEU A 732 10.13 14.60 13.89
N HIS A 733 9.31 14.82 12.87
CA HIS A 733 9.51 14.18 11.56
C HIS A 733 10.76 14.72 10.86
N LEU A 734 10.99 16.03 10.94
CA LEU A 734 12.24 16.64 10.43
C LEU A 734 13.47 16.16 11.22
N LEU A 735 13.33 15.94 12.53
CA LEU A 735 14.40 15.43 13.38
C LEU A 735 14.81 14.00 12.98
N GLY A 736 13.86 13.21 12.43
CA GLY A 736 14.13 11.87 11.88
C GLY A 736 15.13 11.85 10.72
N LEU A 737 15.35 12.99 10.04
CA LEU A 737 16.38 13.12 8.99
C LEU A 737 17.80 13.01 9.55
N ILE A 738 18.01 13.32 10.84
CA ILE A 738 19.33 13.24 11.48
C ILE A 738 19.80 11.78 11.60
N PRO A 739 19.07 10.86 12.27
CA PRO A 739 19.49 9.46 12.31
C PRO A 739 19.51 8.83 10.92
N LEU A 740 18.57 9.20 10.02
CA LEU A 740 18.63 8.75 8.62
C LEU A 740 19.97 9.14 7.96
N TYR A 741 20.43 10.39 8.12
CA TYR A 741 21.70 10.82 7.58
C TYR A 741 22.88 10.08 8.22
N ILE A 742 22.90 9.97 9.55
CA ILE A 742 23.97 9.31 10.31
C ILE A 742 24.13 7.86 9.86
N PHE A 743 23.06 7.06 9.89
CA PHE A 743 23.13 5.62 9.58
C PHE A 743 23.43 5.30 8.10
N ASN A 744 23.34 6.27 7.20
CA ASN A 744 23.72 6.10 5.78
C ASN A 744 25.09 6.67 5.40
N ASN A 745 25.69 7.54 6.23
CA ASN A 745 26.92 8.24 5.85
C ASN A 745 28.13 7.92 6.74
N ILE A 746 27.94 7.30 7.92
CA ILE A 746 29.07 6.93 8.77
C ILE A 746 29.79 5.67 8.24
N PRO A 747 31.11 5.53 8.48
CA PRO A 747 31.82 4.29 8.19
C PRO A 747 31.31 3.11 9.02
N HIS A 748 31.37 1.90 8.45
CA HIS A 748 30.84 0.67 9.06
C HIS A 748 31.33 0.43 10.50
N GLN A 749 32.59 0.72 10.79
CA GLN A 749 33.23 0.56 12.11
C GLN A 749 32.50 1.29 13.24
N TYR A 750 31.73 2.33 12.93
CA TYR A 750 31.00 3.13 13.91
C TYR A 750 29.55 2.70 14.08
N TYR A 751 29.03 1.72 13.33
CA TYR A 751 27.62 1.32 13.39
C TYR A 751 27.19 0.78 14.75
N SER A 752 28.02 -0.06 15.36
CA SER A 752 27.75 -0.58 16.70
C SER A 752 27.69 0.55 17.72
N THR A 753 28.66 1.46 17.70
CA THR A 753 28.69 2.64 18.58
C THR A 753 27.50 3.57 18.32
N ALA A 754 27.16 3.84 17.06
CA ALA A 754 26.01 4.66 16.67
C ALA A 754 24.67 4.05 17.12
N THR A 755 24.56 2.72 17.12
CA THR A 755 23.36 2.02 17.60
C THR A 755 23.20 2.20 19.10
N TYR A 756 24.26 1.98 19.90
CA TYR A 756 24.20 2.16 21.35
C TYR A 756 24.00 3.64 21.75
N THR A 757 24.63 4.58 21.05
CA THR A 757 24.38 6.02 21.28
C THR A 757 22.97 6.42 20.87
N SER A 758 22.41 5.84 19.81
CA SER A 758 21.00 6.03 19.43
C SER A 758 20.05 5.50 20.49
N ILE A 759 20.33 4.35 21.11
CA ILE A 759 19.53 3.82 22.24
C ILE A 759 19.56 4.79 23.43
N LEU A 760 20.76 5.29 23.79
CA LEU A 760 20.89 6.28 24.86
C LEU A 760 20.15 7.58 24.54
N ALA A 761 20.29 8.08 23.30
CA ALA A 761 19.58 9.27 22.83
C ALA A 761 18.06 9.06 22.86
N ASN A 762 17.58 7.90 22.44
CA ASN A 762 16.16 7.52 22.49
C ASN A 762 15.61 7.46 23.91
N PHE A 763 16.43 7.08 24.89
CA PHE A 763 16.03 7.11 26.30
C PHE A 763 15.93 8.55 26.84
N ILE A 764 16.90 9.42 26.50
CA ILE A 764 17.02 10.79 27.05
C ILE A 764 16.07 11.77 26.35
N LEU A 765 15.99 11.74 25.02
CA LEU A 765 15.31 12.75 24.19
C LEU A 765 13.82 12.93 24.57
N PRO A 766 12.99 11.88 24.68
CA PRO A 766 11.59 12.05 25.05
C PRO A 766 11.40 12.60 26.46
N LEU A 767 12.28 12.26 27.40
CA LEU A 767 12.25 12.78 28.78
C LEU A 767 12.62 14.26 28.82
N LEU A 768 13.67 14.65 28.09
CA LEU A 768 14.09 16.05 27.98
C LEU A 768 13.03 16.89 27.28
N LEU A 769 12.41 16.36 26.21
CA LEU A 769 11.29 17.00 25.52
C LEU A 769 10.10 17.19 26.48
N SER A 770 9.77 16.15 27.26
CA SER A 770 8.68 16.21 28.23
C SER A 770 8.94 17.24 29.34
N ALA A 771 10.15 17.28 29.88
CA ALA A 771 10.53 18.23 30.93
C ALA A 771 10.54 19.67 30.41
N THR A 772 11.18 19.92 29.26
CA THR A 772 11.29 21.27 28.68
C THR A 772 9.91 21.85 28.33
N LEU A 773 9.05 21.08 27.66
CA LEU A 773 7.69 21.54 27.33
C LEU A 773 6.84 21.74 28.60
N SER A 774 6.97 20.87 29.61
CA SER A 774 6.21 21.01 30.88
C SER A 774 6.60 22.28 31.65
N HIS A 775 7.89 22.65 31.64
CA HIS A 775 8.38 23.82 32.38
C HIS A 775 8.22 25.15 31.63
N THR A 776 8.35 25.15 30.29
CA THR A 776 8.36 26.40 29.50
C THR A 776 6.99 26.79 28.94
N LEU A 777 6.23 25.82 28.45
CA LEU A 777 5.00 26.03 27.66
C LEU A 777 3.74 25.57 28.39
N THR A 778 3.87 24.75 29.44
CA THR A 778 2.76 24.22 30.26
C THR A 778 1.54 23.80 29.43
N PRO A 779 1.64 22.73 28.62
CA PRO A 779 0.62 22.43 27.62
C PRO A 779 -0.75 22.13 28.23
N HIS A 780 -1.79 22.66 27.60
CA HIS A 780 -3.18 22.44 28.03
C HIS A 780 -3.57 20.96 27.81
N PRO A 781 -4.45 20.36 28.63
CA PRO A 781 -4.95 18.99 28.42
C PRO A 781 -5.41 18.66 27.00
N GLN A 782 -5.98 19.64 26.29
CA GLN A 782 -6.39 19.54 24.89
C GLN A 782 -5.19 19.32 23.94
N GLN A 783 -4.06 19.97 24.17
CA GLN A 783 -2.87 19.91 23.32
C GLN A 783 -2.21 18.52 23.33
N TYR A 784 -2.19 17.81 24.46
CA TYR A 784 -1.67 16.43 24.51
C TYR A 784 -2.49 15.48 23.62
N HIS A 785 -3.82 15.63 23.60
CA HIS A 785 -4.70 14.84 22.75
C HIS A 785 -4.48 15.18 21.26
N LEU A 786 -4.23 16.45 20.94
CA LEU A 786 -3.92 16.90 19.58
C LEU A 786 -2.55 16.39 19.09
N ILE A 787 -1.51 16.41 19.94
CA ILE A 787 -0.17 15.85 19.62
C ILE A 787 -0.31 14.37 19.25
N LYS A 788 -1.01 13.60 20.10
CA LYS A 788 -1.27 12.18 19.82
C LYS A 788 -2.10 11.98 18.55
N SER A 789 -3.15 12.78 18.39
CA SER A 789 -4.03 12.73 17.21
C SER A 789 -3.24 12.94 15.92
N PHE A 790 -2.39 13.96 15.84
CA PHE A 790 -1.61 14.24 14.63
C PHE A 790 -0.53 13.20 14.37
N SER A 791 0.17 12.74 15.42
CA SER A 791 1.16 11.67 15.30
C SER A 791 0.53 10.37 14.76
N LEU A 792 -0.60 9.93 15.32
CA LEU A 792 -1.29 8.72 14.87
C LEU A 792 -1.95 8.87 13.50
N LEU A 793 -2.44 10.07 13.15
CA LEU A 793 -3.02 10.32 11.83
C LEU A 793 -1.96 10.17 10.74
N ILE A 794 -0.79 10.79 10.94
CA ILE A 794 0.33 10.71 9.99
C ILE A 794 0.81 9.26 9.87
N LEU A 795 1.01 8.58 11.01
CA LEU A 795 1.41 7.17 11.04
C LEU A 795 0.41 6.25 10.31
N GLY A 796 -0.89 6.38 10.60
CA GLY A 796 -1.94 5.59 9.97
C GLY A 796 -2.04 5.84 8.47
N LEU A 797 -1.88 7.10 8.03
CA LEU A 797 -1.87 7.47 6.62
C LEU A 797 -0.66 6.85 5.91
N PHE A 798 0.56 7.04 6.43
CA PHE A 798 1.78 6.46 5.85
C PHE A 798 1.74 4.94 5.78
N LEU A 799 1.32 4.25 6.84
CA LEU A 799 1.22 2.79 6.85
C LEU A 799 0.14 2.29 5.87
N SER A 800 -0.97 3.02 5.72
CA SER A 800 -1.99 2.68 4.73
C SER A 800 -1.46 2.80 3.31
N THR A 801 -0.75 3.89 2.96
CA THR A 801 -0.10 3.98 1.65
C THR A 801 0.98 2.93 1.48
N LEU A 802 1.84 2.75 2.48
CA LEU A 802 2.94 1.78 2.45
C LEU A 802 2.42 0.36 2.24
N ALA A 803 1.31 -0.04 2.84
CA ALA A 803 0.77 -1.39 2.66
C ALA A 803 0.33 -1.70 1.21
N THR A 804 0.10 -0.67 0.38
CA THR A 804 -0.16 -0.85 -1.06
C THR A 804 1.11 -0.99 -1.89
N LEU A 805 2.26 -0.55 -1.37
CA LEU A 805 3.56 -0.60 -2.06
C LEU A 805 4.44 -1.75 -1.53
N ASN A 806 4.52 -1.88 -0.22
CA ASN A 806 5.21 -2.93 0.52
C ASN A 806 4.32 -3.36 1.72
N PHE A 807 3.48 -4.36 1.46
CA PHE A 807 2.57 -4.95 2.45
C PHE A 807 3.33 -5.41 3.70
N SER A 808 4.43 -6.13 3.51
CA SER A 808 5.18 -6.78 4.58
C SER A 808 5.80 -5.78 5.54
N LEU A 809 6.45 -4.73 5.02
CA LEU A 809 7.02 -3.67 5.84
C LEU A 809 5.94 -2.89 6.61
N SER A 810 4.81 -2.57 5.96
CA SER A 810 3.70 -1.89 6.64
C SER A 810 3.08 -2.75 7.75
N PHE A 811 2.87 -4.04 7.50
CA PHE A 811 2.34 -4.97 8.49
C PHE A 811 3.26 -5.07 9.71
N MET A 812 4.56 -5.30 9.49
CA MET A 812 5.55 -5.43 10.58
C MET A 812 5.69 -4.14 11.40
N VAL A 813 5.88 -2.99 10.74
CA VAL A 813 6.01 -1.69 11.43
C VAL A 813 4.70 -1.30 12.11
N GLY A 814 3.56 -1.60 11.48
CA GLY A 814 2.23 -1.37 12.06
C GLY A 814 2.01 -2.13 13.37
N LEU A 815 2.45 -3.38 13.46
CA LEU A 815 2.40 -4.16 14.70
C LEU A 815 3.33 -3.59 15.77
N LEU A 816 4.55 -3.21 15.41
CA LEU A 816 5.51 -2.58 16.33
C LEU A 816 4.99 -1.24 16.87
N CYS A 817 4.22 -0.51 16.06
CA CYS A 817 3.60 0.76 16.44
C CYS A 817 2.28 0.60 17.21
N ALA A 818 1.65 -0.59 17.22
CA ALA A 818 0.30 -0.79 17.76
C ALA A 818 0.10 -0.29 19.21
N PRO A 819 1.08 -0.43 20.13
CA PRO A 819 0.95 0.09 21.50
C PRO A 819 0.74 1.61 21.59
N LEU A 820 1.20 2.39 20.59
CA LEU A 820 1.05 3.85 20.57
C LEU A 820 -0.43 4.29 20.58
N SER A 821 -1.33 3.46 20.05
CA SER A 821 -2.78 3.72 20.09
C SER A 821 -3.33 3.69 21.51
N PHE A 822 -2.77 2.88 22.40
CA PHE A 822 -3.31 2.64 23.76
C PHE A 822 -2.59 3.43 24.85
N ILE A 823 -1.39 3.92 24.57
CA ILE A 823 -0.59 4.66 25.55
C ILE A 823 -1.07 6.11 25.68
N HIS A 824 -1.23 6.58 26.91
CA HIS A 824 -1.73 7.93 27.22
C HIS A 824 -1.00 8.54 28.41
N ARG A 825 -1.03 9.88 28.49
CA ARG A 825 -0.64 10.60 29.69
C ARG A 825 -1.51 10.17 30.87
N ILE A 826 -0.88 9.85 31.99
CA ILE A 826 -1.58 9.47 33.22
C ILE A 826 -2.01 10.74 33.96
N ASN A 827 -3.30 10.88 34.25
CA ASN A 827 -3.84 12.10 34.84
C ASN A 827 -3.39 12.25 36.32
N PRO A 828 -2.74 13.36 36.71
CA PRO A 828 -2.42 13.68 38.11
C PRO A 828 -3.63 13.64 39.05
N GLN A 829 -4.82 13.95 38.56
CA GLN A 829 -6.02 14.10 39.38
C GLN A 829 -6.63 12.75 39.79
N THR A 830 -6.36 11.68 39.04
CA THR A 830 -6.98 10.36 39.25
C THR A 830 -6.02 9.33 39.84
N THR A 831 -4.71 9.59 39.81
CA THR A 831 -3.68 8.61 40.16
C THR A 831 -2.70 9.20 41.15
N SER A 832 -2.40 8.48 42.24
CA SER A 832 -1.43 8.93 43.24
C SER A 832 -0.04 9.07 42.62
N ARG A 833 0.76 10.01 43.13
CA ARG A 833 2.13 10.27 42.66
C ARG A 833 2.99 9.00 42.53
N PRO A 834 3.13 8.12 43.54
CA PRO A 834 3.98 6.94 43.42
C PRO A 834 3.50 5.98 42.32
N LEU A 835 2.19 5.74 42.23
CA LEU A 835 1.62 4.86 41.22
C LEU A 835 1.78 5.43 39.81
N ARG A 836 1.65 6.75 39.65
CA ARG A 836 1.89 7.44 38.38
C ARG A 836 3.33 7.28 37.91
N TYR A 837 4.31 7.42 38.81
CA TYR A 837 5.72 7.19 38.46
C TYR A 837 5.93 5.76 37.98
N ILE A 838 5.48 4.76 38.75
CA ILE A 838 5.63 3.33 38.42
C ILE A 838 5.02 3.00 37.05
N LEU A 839 3.76 3.42 36.81
CA LEU A 839 3.07 3.16 35.56
C LEU A 839 3.73 3.87 34.37
N SER A 840 4.21 5.10 34.56
CA SER A 840 4.87 5.86 33.50
C SER A 840 6.24 5.25 33.16
N THR A 841 7.00 4.83 34.17
CA THR A 841 8.29 4.14 33.96
C THR A 841 8.11 2.79 33.27
N LEU A 842 7.08 2.03 33.64
CA LEU A 842 6.78 0.74 32.99
C LEU A 842 6.35 0.94 31.53
N ALA A 843 5.49 1.93 31.26
CA ALA A 843 5.09 2.26 29.90
C ALA A 843 6.27 2.75 29.04
N LEU A 844 7.17 3.56 29.60
CA LEU A 844 8.40 3.98 28.91
C LEU A 844 9.35 2.80 28.67
N ALA A 845 9.49 1.88 29.62
CA ALA A 845 10.31 0.67 29.44
C ALA A 845 9.75 -0.19 28.29
N LEU A 846 8.44 -0.43 28.27
CA LEU A 846 7.78 -1.17 27.19
C LEU A 846 7.96 -0.49 25.82
N LEU A 847 7.81 0.84 25.76
CA LEU A 847 8.05 1.57 24.52
C LEU A 847 9.51 1.49 24.07
N ASN A 848 10.49 1.57 24.98
CA ASN A 848 11.90 1.47 24.61
C ASN A 848 12.28 0.09 24.05
N VAL A 849 11.65 -0.99 24.52
CA VAL A 849 11.79 -2.33 23.91
C VAL A 849 11.35 -2.33 22.45
N LEU A 850 10.33 -1.53 22.11
CA LEU A 850 9.80 -1.35 20.75
C LEU A 850 10.43 -0.15 20.02
N SER A 851 11.56 0.37 20.48
CA SER A 851 12.28 1.41 19.74
C SER A 851 13.02 0.79 18.56
N PRO A 852 13.18 1.52 17.43
CA PRO A 852 13.85 0.99 16.26
C PRO A 852 15.22 0.34 16.49
N PRO A 853 16.17 0.96 17.21
CA PRO A 853 17.48 0.35 17.42
C PRO A 853 17.42 -0.88 18.35
N VAL A 854 16.49 -0.94 19.32
CA VAL A 854 16.36 -2.11 20.19
C VAL A 854 15.74 -3.29 19.44
N VAL A 855 14.75 -3.03 18.58
CA VAL A 855 14.19 -4.06 17.70
C VAL A 855 15.23 -4.56 16.71
N LEU A 856 16.09 -3.68 16.17
CA LEU A 856 17.23 -4.08 15.34
C LEU A 856 18.17 -5.02 16.10
N LEU A 857 18.58 -4.67 17.33
CA LEU A 857 19.44 -5.54 18.15
C LEU A 857 18.77 -6.89 18.45
N ALA A 858 17.47 -6.89 18.78
CA ALA A 858 16.72 -8.12 19.04
C ALA A 858 16.62 -9.01 17.79
N ALA A 859 16.41 -8.42 16.61
CA ALA A 859 16.41 -9.13 15.35
C ALA A 859 17.80 -9.71 15.02
N CYS A 860 18.86 -8.92 15.18
CA CYS A 860 20.25 -9.36 15.00
C CYS A 860 20.57 -10.56 15.92
N TRP A 861 20.18 -10.48 17.19
CA TRP A 861 20.35 -11.59 18.14
C TRP A 861 19.56 -12.84 17.74
N TYR A 862 18.29 -12.68 17.32
CA TYR A 862 17.44 -13.82 16.94
C TYR A 862 17.95 -14.55 15.68
N PHE A 863 18.45 -13.79 14.69
CA PHE A 863 18.97 -14.35 13.44
C PHE A 863 20.47 -14.68 13.49
N GLY A 864 21.16 -14.41 14.61
CA GLY A 864 22.60 -14.63 14.74
C GLY A 864 23.45 -13.74 13.82
N ALA A 865 22.93 -12.57 13.43
CA ALA A 865 23.59 -11.62 12.55
C ALA A 865 24.23 -10.48 13.36
N ASP A 866 25.36 -9.96 12.88
CA ASP A 866 25.99 -8.80 13.50
C ASP A 866 25.35 -7.48 13.03
N VAL A 867 25.21 -6.54 13.96
CA VAL A 867 24.52 -5.25 13.76
C VAL A 867 25.26 -4.42 12.72
N GLU A 868 26.60 -4.47 12.75
CA GLU A 868 27.46 -3.81 11.77
C GLU A 868 27.17 -4.32 10.36
N THR A 869 27.06 -5.64 10.21
CA THR A 869 26.78 -6.28 8.91
C THR A 869 25.40 -5.87 8.39
N VAL A 870 24.38 -5.92 9.25
CA VAL A 870 23.00 -5.56 8.86
C VAL A 870 22.91 -4.08 8.46
N LEU A 871 23.49 -3.18 9.24
CA LEU A 871 23.48 -1.74 8.93
C LEU A 871 24.32 -1.39 7.71
N THR A 872 25.44 -2.09 7.49
CA THR A 872 26.25 -1.93 6.28
C THR A 872 25.45 -2.34 5.04
N GLN A 873 24.74 -3.48 5.09
CA GLN A 873 23.85 -3.88 3.99
C GLN A 873 22.67 -2.91 3.81
N ALA A 874 22.12 -2.37 4.91
CA ALA A 874 21.04 -1.40 4.84
C ALA A 874 21.48 -0.07 4.20
N ALA A 875 22.68 0.41 4.50
CA ALA A 875 23.25 1.61 3.90
C ALA A 875 23.63 1.39 2.44
N PHE A 876 24.23 0.24 2.11
CA PHE A 876 24.45 -0.17 0.72
C PHE A 876 23.13 -0.21 -0.06
N GLY A 877 22.07 -0.78 0.52
CA GLY A 877 20.75 -0.82 -0.08
C GLY A 877 20.13 0.57 -0.28
N TRP A 878 20.41 1.53 0.59
CA TRP A 878 20.00 2.92 0.42
C TRP A 878 20.76 3.61 -0.72
N ASP A 879 22.09 3.49 -0.74
CA ASP A 879 22.97 4.19 -1.68
C ASP A 879 22.92 3.60 -3.10
N VAL A 880 22.76 2.28 -3.23
CA VAL A 880 22.87 1.56 -4.51
C VAL A 880 21.52 1.08 -5.03
N TRP A 881 20.68 0.47 -4.20
CA TRP A 881 19.41 -0.14 -4.63
C TRP A 881 18.19 0.78 -4.45
N GLY A 882 18.33 1.91 -3.77
CA GLY A 882 17.21 2.81 -3.46
C GLY A 882 16.17 2.20 -2.51
N VAL A 883 16.60 1.42 -1.51
CA VAL A 883 15.72 0.77 -0.54
C VAL A 883 15.15 1.78 0.46
N TRP A 884 13.82 1.79 0.67
CA TRP A 884 13.13 2.78 1.52
C TRP A 884 12.97 2.37 2.98
N THR A 885 13.41 1.16 3.37
CA THR A 885 13.27 0.64 4.74
C THR A 885 13.81 1.61 5.78
N GLN A 886 14.95 2.24 5.53
CA GLN A 886 15.52 3.23 6.45
C GLN A 886 14.65 4.50 6.59
N VAL A 887 14.00 4.95 5.52
CA VAL A 887 13.08 6.09 5.56
C VAL A 887 11.85 5.74 6.40
N VAL A 888 11.31 4.54 6.25
CA VAL A 888 10.17 4.09 7.05
C VAL A 888 10.56 4.01 8.54
N VAL A 889 11.74 3.48 8.84
CA VAL A 889 12.23 3.38 10.22
C VAL A 889 12.42 4.77 10.85
N TRP A 890 13.18 5.67 10.20
CA TRP A 890 13.60 6.92 10.83
C TRP A 890 12.65 8.11 10.62
N CYS A 891 11.86 8.10 9.53
CA CYS A 891 10.95 9.20 9.20
C CYS A 891 9.46 8.89 9.45
N VAL A 892 9.09 7.63 9.71
CA VAL A 892 7.69 7.23 9.98
C VAL A 892 7.55 6.62 11.38
N TRP A 893 8.28 5.54 11.67
CA TRP A 893 8.17 4.83 12.95
C TRP A 893 8.81 5.61 14.10
N TRP A 894 10.07 6.03 13.95
CA TRP A 894 10.80 6.72 15.01
C TRP A 894 10.14 8.02 15.49
N PRO A 895 9.64 8.94 14.62
CA PRO A 895 8.99 10.18 15.08
C PRO A 895 7.69 9.91 15.85
N ALA A 896 6.89 8.94 15.40
CA ALA A 896 5.68 8.52 16.09
C ALA A 896 5.99 7.90 17.46
N TRP A 897 7.07 7.12 17.53
CA TRP A 897 7.58 6.54 18.77
C TRP A 897 8.07 7.61 19.76
N VAL A 898 8.85 8.60 19.31
CA VAL A 898 9.32 9.71 20.17
C VAL A 898 8.13 10.51 20.70
N ALA A 899 7.14 10.81 19.85
CA ALA A 899 5.93 11.50 20.27
C ALA A 899 5.15 10.70 21.34
N GLY A 900 5.02 9.38 21.17
CA GLY A 900 4.42 8.48 22.15
C GLY A 900 5.17 8.46 23.49
N CYS A 901 6.49 8.37 23.46
CA CYS A 901 7.33 8.40 24.66
C CYS A 901 7.23 9.74 25.40
N ALA A 902 7.25 10.85 24.66
CA ALA A 902 7.09 12.18 25.24
C ALA A 902 5.70 12.35 25.90
N LEU A 903 4.65 11.80 25.29
CA LEU A 903 3.30 11.81 25.87
C LEU A 903 3.23 11.08 27.22
N VAL A 904 3.94 9.96 27.36
CA VAL A 904 4.07 9.26 28.66
C VAL A 904 4.92 10.08 29.62
N GLY A 905 6.04 10.63 29.14
CA GLY A 905 6.99 11.42 29.93
C GLY A 905 6.37 12.65 30.59
N PHE A 906 5.37 13.30 29.97
CA PHE A 906 4.61 14.39 30.60
C PHE A 906 3.92 13.99 31.92
N SER A 907 3.69 12.70 32.15
CA SER A 907 3.13 12.18 33.40
C SER A 907 4.11 12.31 34.58
N LEU A 908 5.42 12.39 34.31
CA LEU A 908 6.48 12.47 35.33
C LEU A 908 6.68 13.90 35.86
N PHE A 909 6.46 14.91 34.99
CA PHE A 909 6.77 16.31 35.26
C PHE A 909 5.55 17.18 35.57
N SER A 910 4.33 16.66 35.40
CA SER A 910 3.12 17.39 35.78
C SER A 910 2.90 17.41 37.30
N SER A 911 2.71 18.61 37.84
CA SER A 911 2.50 18.87 39.28
C SER A 911 1.18 18.31 39.83
#